data_AF-A0A9P2ZTM5-F1
#
_entry.id   AF-A0A9P2ZTM5-F1
#
_cell.length_a   1.000
_cell.length_b   1.000
_cell.length_c   1.000
_cell.angle_alpha   90.00
_cell.angle_beta   90.00
_cell.angle_gamma   90.00
#
_symmetry.space_group_name_H-M   'P 1'
#
loop_
_entity.id
_entity.type
_entity.pdbx_description
1 polymer ?
#
loop_
_entity_poly.entity_id
_entity_poly.type
_entity_poly.pdbx_seq_one_letter_code
_entity_poly.pdbx_strand_id
1 'polypeptide(L)'
;MQLKTLLALLPALAAVPTNAYFILSHNVLETTRMDPIISPGGVSQHVHSIVGGSNFDDTMTYQSALASSCTTAPVSVDKSNYWTPQLYYYGPDDQSFQMIPVSYVNTYYLPRGPNNSYNVSAFPDGLRMIAGNPYRRTYNASSFADQAISFVCLDYNNDHSGDPDWAQRNNFFDHNCPSGMRMQVNFPSCWDGVNLDSADHTSHMAYASGGPNGGGDCPSTHPVHLVTLFYEFIYNVQNFPFNNASYPTWVLANGDTTGYGFHGDFVNGWPAHVNGANVLQQALDQCNDNNGVGGELNNCPPFVPYLNSAAASACKPQNDQIDEDIGLGHKISKLPGDNPLWIGNSTTKPTLANYTEPNTTYTNFQSVIPTGYNYVGCIAEGTSGRALTGKSISNANMTRGACVSFCQSFGFPLAGVEYGQECYCGMQMVNGASNTTFVDATKCNMACANNTNENCGGSSVLNLWNNPSLYPSISYPAGWSSYGCMTEATSGRALSKYSFSSSSMTPQLCMTTCQSKGYSLAGTEYSQECYCANSFSAGSVAAADSSCSMACAGNNAFMCGGPSRLSVYSYTNVMAAASSSSSSTPASSSSAPASSSSSPAVATATASSSSSSASATAAAAAAASSTAIVGPASSAAVTNGTAPARRYSKNFVRHYRA
;
A
#
# COMPACT_ATOMS: atom_id res chain seq x y z
N MET A 1 -14.21 -10.83 -33.27
CA MET A 1 -14.12 -9.38 -33.61
C MET A 1 -12.93 -8.82 -32.84
N GLN A 2 -12.09 -7.96 -33.43
CA GLN A 2 -10.76 -7.68 -32.88
C GLN A 2 -10.79 -6.83 -31.61
N LEU A 3 -10.03 -7.27 -30.60
CA LEU A 3 -9.74 -6.49 -29.40
C LEU A 3 -8.68 -5.43 -29.77
N LYS A 4 -9.02 -4.14 -29.66
CA LYS A 4 -8.05 -3.04 -29.77
C LYS A 4 -7.80 -2.43 -28.40
N THR A 5 -6.53 -2.50 -28.01
CA THR A 5 -5.81 -1.76 -26.98
C THR A 5 -6.53 -0.55 -26.38
N LEU A 6 -6.75 -0.58 -25.06
CA LEU A 6 -6.63 0.65 -24.27
C LEU A 6 -5.14 1.00 -24.22
N LEU A 7 -4.76 2.11 -24.83
CA LEU A 7 -3.43 2.69 -24.70
C LEU A 7 -3.57 4.22 -24.84
N ALA A 8 -2.90 4.97 -23.97
CA ALA A 8 -2.78 6.42 -23.96
C ALA A 8 -4.10 7.23 -24.07
N LEU A 9 -4.63 7.62 -22.92
CA LEU A 9 -5.44 8.84 -22.77
C LEU A 9 -4.82 9.67 -21.64
N LEU A 10 -3.78 10.45 -21.98
CA LEU A 10 -3.42 11.59 -21.15
C LEU A 10 -4.60 12.58 -21.22
N PRO A 11 -5.12 13.10 -20.09
CA PRO A 11 -6.12 14.15 -20.13
C PRO A 11 -5.51 15.39 -20.79
N ALA A 12 -6.28 16.06 -21.65
CA ALA A 12 -5.82 17.29 -22.29
C ALA A 12 -5.69 18.40 -21.23
N LEU A 13 -4.45 18.84 -20.96
CA LEU A 13 -4.23 19.98 -20.07
C LEU A 13 -4.82 21.25 -20.72
N ALA A 14 -5.70 21.94 -20.00
CA ALA A 14 -5.91 23.36 -20.21
C ALA A 14 -4.55 24.06 -20.04
N ALA A 15 -4.13 24.83 -21.06
CA ALA A 15 -2.73 25.19 -21.22
C ALA A 15 -2.25 26.23 -20.19
N VAL A 16 -1.48 25.78 -19.20
CA VAL A 16 -0.54 26.64 -18.46
C VAL A 16 0.78 26.68 -19.26
N PRO A 17 1.17 27.81 -19.86
CA PRO A 17 2.41 27.91 -20.64
C PRO A 17 3.62 28.10 -19.71
N THR A 18 3.95 27.09 -18.90
CA THR A 18 5.18 27.04 -18.11
C THR A 18 5.88 25.69 -18.27
N ASN A 19 7.19 25.69 -18.48
CA ASN A 19 8.00 24.51 -18.74
C ASN A 19 7.87 23.48 -17.60
N ALA A 20 7.31 22.30 -17.90
CA ALA A 20 7.02 21.24 -16.94
C ALA A 20 8.07 20.13 -17.08
N TYR A 21 9.19 20.32 -16.38
CA TYR A 21 10.41 19.55 -16.62
C TYR A 21 10.22 18.04 -16.38
N PHE A 22 9.71 17.61 -15.22
CA PHE A 22 9.09 16.29 -15.07
C PHE A 22 7.95 16.25 -14.05
N ILE A 23 7.13 15.20 -14.15
CA ILE A 23 5.97 14.93 -13.31
C ILE A 23 6.10 13.51 -12.75
N LEU A 24 6.06 13.38 -11.43
CA LEU A 24 5.90 12.11 -10.74
C LEU A 24 4.42 11.93 -10.41
N SER A 25 3.78 10.91 -10.99
CA SER A 25 2.38 10.56 -10.66
C SER A 25 2.35 9.44 -9.63
N HIS A 26 1.65 9.68 -8.52
CA HIS A 26 1.63 8.83 -7.33
C HIS A 26 0.22 8.31 -7.02
N ASN A 27 0.15 7.08 -6.52
CA ASN A 27 -0.96 6.63 -5.67
C ASN A 27 -0.76 7.18 -4.24
N VAL A 28 -1.86 7.33 -3.50
CA VAL A 28 -1.83 7.54 -2.04
C VAL A 28 -1.06 6.41 -1.37
N LEU A 29 -0.05 6.76 -0.57
CA LEU A 29 0.66 5.83 0.32
C LEU A 29 -0.24 5.51 1.51
N GLU A 30 -0.74 6.56 2.15
CA GLU A 30 -1.66 6.52 3.29
C GLU A 30 -2.39 7.85 3.49
N THR A 31 -3.48 7.81 4.27
CA THR A 31 -4.15 9.00 4.79
C THR A 31 -4.26 8.81 6.30
N THR A 32 -3.65 9.69 7.10
CA THR A 32 -3.52 9.52 8.56
C THR A 32 -3.19 10.85 9.25
N ARG A 33 -3.24 10.88 10.59
CA ARG A 33 -2.99 12.07 11.42
C ARG A 33 -1.54 12.17 11.89
N MET A 34 -0.58 11.87 11.01
CA MET A 34 0.87 12.02 11.27
C MET A 34 1.43 13.27 10.57
N ASP A 35 2.43 13.89 11.19
CA ASP A 35 3.17 15.04 10.65
C ASP A 35 4.57 15.16 11.29
N PRO A 36 5.64 14.66 10.65
CA PRO A 36 7.00 14.73 11.18
C PRO A 36 7.67 16.10 11.08
N ILE A 37 6.96 17.13 10.59
CA ILE A 37 7.42 18.51 10.61
C ILE A 37 6.77 19.25 11.79
N ILE A 38 5.44 19.31 11.85
CA ILE A 38 4.69 20.08 12.86
C ILE A 38 4.48 19.32 14.18
N SER A 39 4.46 17.98 14.16
CA SER A 39 4.15 17.15 15.35
C SER A 39 5.12 15.97 15.50
N PRO A 40 6.45 16.22 15.56
CA PRO A 40 7.46 15.16 15.57
C PRO A 40 7.32 14.24 16.80
N GLY A 41 7.15 12.95 16.56
CA GLY A 41 6.92 11.93 17.60
C GLY A 41 5.56 12.03 18.29
N GLY A 42 4.54 12.56 17.60
CA GLY A 42 3.18 12.61 18.10
C GLY A 42 2.10 12.75 17.02
N VAL A 43 0.86 12.72 17.50
CA VAL A 43 -0.34 12.82 16.67
C VAL A 43 -0.58 14.27 16.25
N SER A 44 -0.71 14.50 14.94
CA SER A 44 -0.94 15.83 14.35
C SER A 44 -2.29 16.42 14.76
N GLN A 45 -2.43 17.73 14.60
CA GLN A 45 -3.72 18.41 14.80
C GLN A 45 -4.80 17.93 13.82
N HIS A 46 -4.45 17.39 12.65
CA HIS A 46 -5.42 17.00 11.61
C HIS A 46 -4.87 15.95 10.62
N VAL A 47 -5.78 15.36 9.83
CA VAL A 47 -5.48 14.28 8.88
C VAL A 47 -4.84 14.82 7.60
N HIS A 48 -3.73 14.21 7.20
CA HIS A 48 -3.05 14.43 5.92
C HIS A 48 -3.27 13.25 4.98
N SER A 49 -3.22 13.50 3.67
CA SER A 49 -3.09 12.47 2.64
C SER A 49 -1.67 12.53 2.07
N ILE A 50 -0.97 11.39 2.07
CA ILE A 50 0.49 11.32 1.92
C ILE A 50 0.87 10.46 0.71
N VAL A 51 1.89 10.89 -0.02
CA VAL A 51 2.56 10.12 -1.08
C VAL A 51 4.08 10.19 -0.89
N GLY A 52 4.82 9.21 -1.44
CA GLY A 52 6.29 9.18 -1.33
C GLY A 52 6.86 7.86 -0.81
N GLY A 53 7.99 7.94 -0.09
CA GLY A 53 8.68 6.81 0.54
C GLY A 53 7.84 6.09 1.60
N SER A 54 7.93 4.76 1.66
CA SER A 54 7.16 3.92 2.59
C SER A 54 7.55 4.01 4.06
N ASN A 55 8.69 4.61 4.39
CA ASN A 55 9.13 4.85 5.77
C ASN A 55 8.66 6.22 6.30
N PHE A 56 7.45 6.63 5.90
CA PHE A 56 6.75 7.74 6.54
C PHE A 56 6.40 7.35 7.97
N ASP A 57 6.61 8.28 8.88
CA ASP A 57 6.67 8.05 10.33
C ASP A 57 6.51 9.42 11.02
N ASP A 58 6.02 9.47 12.25
CA ASP A 58 5.93 10.75 12.97
C ASP A 58 7.30 11.27 13.45
N THR A 59 8.36 10.47 13.45
CA THR A 59 9.75 10.89 13.74
C THR A 59 10.62 11.05 12.47
N MET A 60 10.02 11.13 11.28
CA MET A 60 10.74 11.04 10.00
C MET A 60 11.93 12.02 9.87
N THR A 61 13.03 11.49 9.33
CA THR A 61 14.26 12.20 9.00
C THR A 61 14.70 11.85 7.58
N TYR A 62 15.67 12.60 7.03
CA TYR A 62 16.32 12.25 5.76
C TYR A 62 16.78 10.78 5.70
N GLN A 63 17.38 10.29 6.78
CA GLN A 63 17.93 8.93 6.83
C GLN A 63 16.83 7.86 6.94
N SER A 64 15.71 8.15 7.60
CA SER A 64 14.55 7.24 7.58
C SER A 64 13.86 7.27 6.22
N ALA A 65 13.70 8.45 5.59
CA ALA A 65 13.20 8.58 4.23
C ALA A 65 14.00 7.71 3.25
N LEU A 66 15.34 7.85 3.20
CA LEU A 66 16.21 7.01 2.38
C LEU A 66 16.09 5.50 2.66
N ALA A 67 15.78 5.11 3.91
CA ALA A 67 15.55 3.72 4.31
C ALA A 67 14.18 3.15 3.89
N SER A 68 13.37 3.88 3.11
CA SER A 68 12.08 3.43 2.58
C SER A 68 12.21 2.21 1.65
N SER A 69 11.62 1.09 2.08
CA SER A 69 11.56 -0.17 1.34
C SER A 69 10.97 -0.04 -0.08
N CYS A 70 10.01 0.86 -0.28
CA CYS A 70 9.49 1.25 -1.59
C CYS A 70 9.29 2.77 -1.67
N THR A 71 8.57 3.25 -2.67
CA THR A 71 8.09 4.64 -2.82
C THR A 71 6.86 4.58 -3.73
N THR A 72 5.90 5.50 -3.60
CA THR A 72 4.82 5.65 -4.59
C THR A 72 5.23 6.50 -5.80
N ALA A 73 6.48 6.98 -5.84
CA ALA A 73 7.05 7.64 -7.01
C ALA A 73 7.44 6.61 -8.11
N PRO A 74 7.23 6.90 -9.41
CA PRO A 74 7.65 6.03 -10.51
C PRO A 74 9.18 5.94 -10.66
N VAL A 75 9.93 6.91 -10.13
CA VAL A 75 11.40 6.89 -10.04
C VAL A 75 11.79 6.29 -8.69
N SER A 76 12.21 5.03 -8.68
CA SER A 76 12.35 4.22 -7.44
C SER A 76 13.40 4.71 -6.42
N VAL A 77 14.30 5.60 -6.84
CA VAL A 77 15.29 6.27 -5.98
C VAL A 77 14.76 7.54 -5.29
N ASP A 78 13.61 8.09 -5.72
CA ASP A 78 12.95 9.17 -4.97
C ASP A 78 12.24 8.58 -3.75
N LYS A 79 12.80 8.82 -2.56
CA LYS A 79 12.19 8.46 -1.28
C LYS A 79 11.62 9.67 -0.54
N SER A 80 11.46 10.80 -1.22
CA SER A 80 10.85 11.99 -0.61
C SER A 80 9.40 11.73 -0.25
N ASN A 81 8.87 12.50 0.70
CA ASN A 81 7.47 12.43 1.09
C ASN A 81 6.80 13.80 0.93
N TYR A 82 5.57 13.74 0.46
CA TYR A 82 4.77 14.87 -0.01
C TYR A 82 3.35 14.70 0.55
N TRP A 83 2.84 15.68 1.30
CA TRP A 83 1.48 15.58 1.86
C TRP A 83 0.74 16.91 1.88
N THR A 84 -0.58 16.82 2.05
CA THR A 84 -1.54 17.94 2.13
C THR A 84 -2.72 17.57 3.04
N PRO A 85 -3.48 18.52 3.62
CA PRO A 85 -4.63 18.22 4.48
C PRO A 85 -5.78 17.56 3.72
N GLN A 86 -6.29 16.46 4.29
CA GLN A 86 -7.33 15.64 3.70
C GLN A 86 -8.66 16.40 3.55
N LEU A 87 -9.37 16.19 2.43
CA LEU A 87 -10.66 16.79 2.13
C LEU A 87 -11.83 15.91 2.60
N TYR A 88 -12.87 16.53 3.14
CA TYR A 88 -14.10 15.91 3.59
C TYR A 88 -15.34 16.54 2.94
N TYR A 89 -16.34 15.73 2.66
CA TYR A 89 -17.71 16.17 2.40
C TYR A 89 -18.44 16.33 3.73
N TYR A 90 -19.20 17.42 3.90
CA TYR A 90 -20.08 17.63 5.05
C TYR A 90 -21.54 17.33 4.71
N GLY A 91 -22.17 16.40 5.43
CA GLY A 91 -23.59 16.07 5.30
C GLY A 91 -24.46 16.93 6.23
N PRO A 92 -25.25 17.89 5.73
CA PRO A 92 -25.99 18.83 6.60
C PRO A 92 -27.19 18.19 7.31
N ASP A 93 -27.78 17.13 6.73
CA ASP A 93 -28.97 16.46 7.28
C ASP A 93 -28.70 15.72 8.60
N ASP A 94 -27.48 15.20 8.77
CA ASP A 94 -27.04 14.42 9.94
C ASP A 94 -25.76 14.97 10.59
N GLN A 95 -25.30 16.16 10.15
CA GLN A 95 -24.10 16.88 10.62
C GLN A 95 -22.81 16.03 10.56
N SER A 96 -22.76 15.09 9.62
CA SER A 96 -21.67 14.13 9.46
C SER A 96 -20.58 14.63 8.51
N PHE A 97 -19.42 13.96 8.56
CA PHE A 97 -18.33 14.12 7.61
C PHE A 97 -18.08 12.77 6.92
N GLN A 98 -17.62 12.80 5.67
CA GLN A 98 -17.12 11.62 4.97
C GLN A 98 -15.88 12.01 4.17
N MET A 99 -14.84 11.19 4.21
CA MET A 99 -13.61 11.46 3.46
C MET A 99 -13.89 11.44 1.95
N ILE A 100 -13.42 12.46 1.23
CA ILE A 100 -13.40 12.46 -0.24
C ILE A 100 -12.07 11.83 -0.69
N PRO A 101 -12.06 10.67 -1.35
CA PRO A 101 -10.80 10.02 -1.73
C PRO A 101 -10.02 10.83 -2.77
N VAL A 102 -8.72 10.98 -2.54
CA VAL A 102 -7.76 11.36 -3.59
C VAL A 102 -7.75 10.27 -4.66
N SER A 103 -7.80 10.68 -5.92
CA SER A 103 -7.77 9.81 -7.10
C SER A 103 -6.32 9.42 -7.44
N TYR A 104 -5.47 10.43 -7.52
CA TYR A 104 -4.02 10.34 -7.69
C TYR A 104 -3.42 11.71 -7.31
N VAL A 105 -2.09 11.75 -7.17
CA VAL A 105 -1.31 12.98 -6.95
C VAL A 105 -0.30 13.14 -8.06
N ASN A 106 -0.12 14.35 -8.59
CA ASN A 106 1.02 14.70 -9.42
C ASN A 106 1.96 15.63 -8.66
N THR A 107 3.23 15.25 -8.58
CA THR A 107 4.32 16.07 -8.05
C THR A 107 5.17 16.57 -9.21
N TYR A 108 5.16 17.88 -9.45
CA TYR A 108 5.91 18.52 -10.51
C TYR A 108 7.24 19.06 -9.98
N TYR A 109 8.30 18.83 -10.74
CA TYR A 109 9.62 19.41 -10.52
C TYR A 109 9.87 20.44 -11.61
N LEU A 110 9.98 21.72 -11.21
CA LEU A 110 9.92 22.86 -12.13
C LEU A 110 11.17 23.77 -11.97
N PRO A 111 12.15 23.72 -12.91
CA PRO A 111 13.35 24.57 -12.88
C PRO A 111 13.04 26.00 -13.35
N ARG A 112 12.33 26.76 -12.51
CA ARG A 112 11.84 28.12 -12.78
C ARG A 112 12.89 29.20 -12.43
N GLY A 113 14.11 29.09 -12.94
CA GLY A 113 15.17 30.08 -12.66
C GLY A 113 14.98 31.45 -13.35
N PRO A 114 15.84 32.44 -13.05
CA PRO A 114 15.76 33.80 -13.60
C PRO A 114 15.82 33.81 -15.13
N ASN A 115 15.02 34.64 -15.80
CA ASN A 115 14.97 34.74 -17.27
C ASN A 115 14.68 33.41 -18.00
N ASN A 116 13.90 32.51 -17.39
CA ASN A 116 13.69 31.13 -17.83
C ASN A 116 14.98 30.30 -17.92
N SER A 117 16.00 30.64 -17.12
CA SER A 117 17.18 29.81 -16.92
C SER A 117 16.81 28.51 -16.21
N TYR A 118 17.22 27.37 -16.78
CA TYR A 118 17.06 26.06 -16.16
C TYR A 118 18.15 25.75 -15.11
N ASN A 119 19.10 26.66 -14.89
CA ASN A 119 20.15 26.51 -13.89
C ASN A 119 19.59 26.69 -12.47
N VAL A 120 19.07 25.59 -11.93
CA VAL A 120 18.62 25.44 -10.54
C VAL A 120 19.31 24.24 -9.90
N SER A 121 19.39 24.22 -8.57
CA SER A 121 19.97 23.10 -7.82
C SER A 121 18.92 22.07 -7.40
N ALA A 122 19.33 20.81 -7.31
CA ALA A 122 18.65 19.77 -6.55
C ALA A 122 18.54 20.16 -5.06
N PHE A 123 17.58 19.57 -4.34
CA PHE A 123 17.43 19.80 -2.91
C PHE A 123 18.66 19.31 -2.12
N PRO A 124 19.14 20.07 -1.12
CA PRO A 124 20.17 19.59 -0.21
C PRO A 124 19.61 18.50 0.71
N ASP A 125 20.49 17.58 1.12
CA ASP A 125 20.18 16.44 1.99
C ASP A 125 19.42 16.88 3.26
N GLY A 126 18.21 16.37 3.42
CA GLY A 126 17.39 16.63 4.61
C GLY A 126 16.71 18.00 4.68
N LEU A 127 16.64 18.75 3.56
CA LEU A 127 15.68 19.85 3.43
C LEU A 127 14.26 19.38 3.77
N ARG A 128 13.55 20.13 4.62
CA ARG A 128 12.09 20.01 4.80
C ARG A 128 11.46 21.39 4.76
N MET A 129 10.27 21.53 4.19
CA MET A 129 9.60 22.82 4.07
C MET A 129 8.08 22.69 3.95
N ILE A 130 7.38 23.74 4.35
CA ILE A 130 5.92 23.87 4.25
C ILE A 130 5.58 25.02 3.29
N ALA A 131 4.50 24.89 2.52
CA ALA A 131 3.96 25.93 1.66
C ALA A 131 2.46 26.11 1.89
N GLY A 132 2.03 27.32 2.27
CA GLY A 132 0.66 27.64 2.67
C GLY A 132 0.57 28.09 4.13
N ASN A 133 -0.62 28.03 4.73
CA ASN A 133 -0.82 28.32 6.16
C ASN A 133 -2.17 27.73 6.65
N PRO A 134 -2.18 26.73 7.57
CA PRO A 134 -3.41 26.10 8.05
C PRO A 134 -4.39 27.03 8.78
N TYR A 135 -3.98 28.23 9.17
CA TYR A 135 -4.81 29.21 9.87
C TYR A 135 -5.29 30.38 8.99
N ARG A 136 -4.94 30.42 7.69
CA ARG A 136 -5.37 31.49 6.78
C ARG A 136 -6.85 31.35 6.44
N ARG A 137 -7.65 32.41 6.70
CA ARG A 137 -9.10 32.47 6.40
C ARG A 137 -9.52 33.60 5.45
N THR A 138 -8.56 34.28 4.82
CA THR A 138 -8.77 35.36 3.83
C THR A 138 -7.64 35.34 2.80
N TYR A 139 -7.88 35.87 1.60
CA TYR A 139 -6.87 35.98 0.53
C TYR A 139 -6.20 37.35 0.51
N ASN A 140 -4.87 37.38 0.55
CA ASN A 140 -4.08 38.56 0.23
C ASN A 140 -3.45 38.44 -1.16
N ALA A 141 -3.99 39.15 -2.15
CA ALA A 141 -3.47 39.15 -3.52
C ALA A 141 -2.02 39.65 -3.67
N SER A 142 -1.44 40.31 -2.66
CA SER A 142 -0.02 40.71 -2.62
C SER A 142 0.89 39.70 -1.91
N SER A 143 0.36 38.60 -1.37
CA SER A 143 1.12 37.53 -0.74
C SER A 143 1.43 36.41 -1.75
N PHE A 144 2.71 36.17 -2.03
CA PHE A 144 3.12 35.03 -2.86
C PHE A 144 2.75 33.68 -2.22
N ALA A 145 2.75 33.57 -0.89
CA ALA A 145 2.29 32.36 -0.19
C ALA A 145 0.77 32.12 -0.33
N ASP A 146 -0.01 33.17 -0.62
CA ASP A 146 -1.46 33.06 -0.85
C ASP A 146 -1.75 32.74 -2.32
N GLN A 147 -1.07 33.43 -3.25
CA GLN A 147 -1.10 33.14 -4.68
C GLN A 147 -0.65 31.70 -5.01
N ALA A 148 0.17 31.10 -4.15
CA ALA A 148 0.69 29.73 -4.31
C ALA A 148 -0.40 28.65 -4.18
N ILE A 149 -1.47 28.93 -3.43
CA ILE A 149 -2.56 28.02 -3.10
C ILE A 149 -3.72 28.26 -4.06
N SER A 150 -4.17 27.23 -4.78
CA SER A 150 -5.29 27.37 -5.72
C SER A 150 -6.04 26.06 -6.02
N PHE A 151 -7.22 26.21 -6.58
CA PHE A 151 -8.21 25.18 -6.84
C PHE A 151 -8.64 25.25 -8.31
N VAL A 152 -8.71 24.09 -8.97
CA VAL A 152 -9.24 23.94 -10.34
C VAL A 152 -10.39 22.94 -10.31
N CYS A 153 -11.52 23.35 -10.87
CA CYS A 153 -12.70 22.51 -11.06
C CYS A 153 -12.49 21.73 -12.36
N LEU A 154 -12.35 20.40 -12.29
CA LEU A 154 -12.00 19.60 -13.46
C LEU A 154 -13.25 19.33 -14.31
N ASP A 155 -13.16 19.69 -15.59
CA ASP A 155 -14.16 19.43 -16.62
C ASP A 155 -13.45 18.91 -17.88
N TYR A 156 -13.32 17.58 -18.00
CA TYR A 156 -12.66 16.96 -19.16
C TYR A 156 -13.53 16.97 -20.44
N ASN A 157 -14.83 17.26 -20.34
CA ASN A 157 -15.68 17.48 -21.50
C ASN A 157 -15.42 18.87 -22.11
N ASN A 158 -14.99 19.83 -21.29
CA ASN A 158 -14.88 21.26 -21.60
C ASN A 158 -16.26 21.92 -21.82
N ASP A 159 -17.31 21.37 -21.21
CA ASP A 159 -18.69 21.87 -21.28
C ASP A 159 -18.82 23.33 -20.76
N HIS A 160 -17.94 23.73 -19.84
CA HIS A 160 -17.89 25.06 -19.20
C HIS A 160 -16.67 25.90 -19.63
N SER A 161 -16.05 25.58 -20.78
CA SER A 161 -14.83 26.24 -21.24
C SER A 161 -14.98 27.75 -21.44
N GLY A 162 -14.23 28.53 -20.65
CA GLY A 162 -14.22 29.99 -20.71
C GLY A 162 -15.19 30.69 -19.75
N ASP A 163 -15.93 29.93 -18.95
CA ASP A 163 -16.79 30.46 -17.90
C ASP A 163 -15.95 30.91 -16.66
N PRO A 164 -16.02 32.18 -16.23
CA PRO A 164 -15.34 32.66 -15.01
C PRO A 164 -15.74 31.87 -13.75
N ASP A 165 -16.96 31.37 -13.67
CA ASP A 165 -17.43 30.61 -12.52
C ASP A 165 -16.76 29.23 -12.44
N TRP A 166 -16.11 28.76 -13.51
CA TRP A 166 -15.33 27.51 -13.54
C TRP A 166 -13.81 27.73 -13.52
N ALA A 167 -13.36 28.99 -13.56
CA ALA A 167 -11.94 29.35 -13.59
C ALA A 167 -11.20 29.06 -12.28
N GLN A 168 -9.88 28.83 -12.41
CA GLN A 168 -8.95 28.63 -11.29
C GLN A 168 -9.01 29.78 -10.29
N ARG A 169 -9.06 29.45 -9.00
CA ARG A 169 -9.28 30.39 -7.89
C ARG A 169 -8.51 29.99 -6.63
N ASN A 170 -8.50 30.85 -5.61
CA ASN A 170 -7.73 30.65 -4.36
C ASN A 170 -8.59 30.11 -3.19
N ASN A 171 -9.84 29.73 -3.45
CA ASN A 171 -10.83 29.24 -2.49
C ASN A 171 -11.69 28.11 -3.09
N PHE A 172 -12.52 27.46 -2.29
CA PHE A 172 -13.49 26.47 -2.77
C PHE A 172 -14.53 27.06 -3.74
N PHE A 173 -14.98 26.23 -4.69
CA PHE A 173 -16.11 26.51 -5.59
C PHE A 173 -17.47 26.41 -4.87
N ASP A 174 -18.48 27.06 -5.43
CA ASP A 174 -19.87 27.17 -4.94
C ASP A 174 -20.86 26.27 -5.71
N HIS A 175 -20.31 25.33 -6.47
CA HIS A 175 -20.98 24.29 -7.27
C HIS A 175 -20.07 23.05 -7.36
N ASN A 176 -20.59 21.90 -7.83
CA ASN A 176 -19.78 20.67 -7.93
C ASN A 176 -18.89 20.63 -9.17
N CYS A 177 -17.73 19.99 -9.07
CA CYS A 177 -16.82 19.78 -10.19
C CYS A 177 -17.04 18.40 -10.85
N PRO A 178 -17.39 18.32 -12.14
CA PRO A 178 -17.91 17.09 -12.76
C PRO A 178 -16.85 16.00 -12.95
N SER A 179 -15.58 16.37 -13.06
CA SER A 179 -14.44 15.44 -13.18
C SER A 179 -13.51 15.44 -11.95
N GLY A 180 -13.98 15.98 -10.83
CA GLY A 180 -13.20 16.13 -9.59
C GLY A 180 -12.65 17.54 -9.34
N MET A 181 -12.05 17.77 -8.18
CA MET A 181 -11.42 19.05 -7.82
C MET A 181 -9.92 18.84 -7.63
N ARG A 182 -9.11 19.65 -8.33
CA ARG A 182 -7.66 19.62 -8.23
C ARG A 182 -7.21 20.72 -7.27
N MET A 183 -6.64 20.31 -6.15
CA MET A 183 -6.12 21.18 -5.10
C MET A 183 -4.61 21.32 -5.28
N GLN A 184 -4.11 22.55 -5.25
CA GLN A 184 -2.78 22.88 -5.79
C GLN A 184 -1.98 23.77 -4.83
N VAL A 185 -0.69 23.50 -4.73
CA VAL A 185 0.28 24.28 -3.96
C VAL A 185 1.61 24.39 -4.71
N ASN A 186 2.14 25.61 -4.85
CA ASN A 186 3.52 25.86 -5.31
C ASN A 186 4.42 26.15 -4.09
N PHE A 187 5.56 25.49 -4.02
CA PHE A 187 6.53 25.71 -2.93
C PHE A 187 7.44 26.92 -3.21
N PRO A 188 7.97 27.57 -2.16
CA PRO A 188 9.11 28.47 -2.32
C PRO A 188 10.32 27.71 -2.90
N SER A 189 11.13 28.39 -3.70
CA SER A 189 12.26 27.78 -4.44
C SER A 189 13.60 28.47 -4.22
N CYS A 190 13.64 29.51 -3.39
CA CYS A 190 14.86 30.22 -3.03
C CYS A 190 15.24 29.83 -1.60
N TRP A 191 16.45 29.29 -1.41
CA TRP A 191 16.95 28.80 -0.13
C TRP A 191 18.05 29.71 0.42
N ASP A 192 18.12 29.86 1.75
CA ASP A 192 19.14 30.69 2.43
C ASP A 192 20.59 30.16 2.28
N GLY A 193 20.76 28.92 1.84
CA GLY A 193 22.06 28.28 1.63
C GLY A 193 22.69 27.72 2.91
N VAL A 194 21.96 27.69 4.02
CA VAL A 194 22.48 27.35 5.36
C VAL A 194 21.54 26.39 6.12
N ASN A 195 20.25 26.71 6.23
CA ASN A 195 19.33 26.03 7.12
C ASN A 195 18.43 25.05 6.36
N LEU A 196 18.57 23.75 6.64
CA LEU A 196 17.76 22.68 6.04
C LEU A 196 16.31 22.65 6.58
N ASP A 197 16.07 23.38 7.66
CA ASP A 197 14.79 23.59 8.31
C ASP A 197 14.87 24.86 9.16
N SER A 198 13.74 25.51 9.45
CA SER A 198 13.65 26.66 10.35
C SER A 198 12.65 26.39 11.48
N ALA A 199 12.71 27.17 12.56
CA ALA A 199 11.81 26.98 13.72
C ALA A 199 10.31 27.25 13.43
N ASP A 200 9.99 27.69 12.22
CA ASP A 200 8.66 27.89 11.64
C ASP A 200 8.46 27.12 10.31
N HIS A 201 9.41 26.23 9.97
CA HIS A 201 9.46 25.37 8.78
C HIS A 201 9.27 26.07 7.43
N THR A 202 9.46 27.40 7.40
CA THR A 202 9.14 28.27 6.26
C THR A 202 10.17 29.37 6.03
N SER A 203 10.71 30.04 7.06
CA SER A 203 11.58 31.22 6.90
C SER A 203 13.00 30.97 6.42
N HIS A 204 13.43 29.71 6.26
CA HIS A 204 14.65 29.34 5.52
C HIS A 204 14.44 29.27 3.99
N MET A 205 13.19 29.46 3.53
CA MET A 205 12.78 29.46 2.13
C MET A 205 12.04 30.73 1.73
N ALA A 206 12.17 31.14 0.47
CA ALA A 206 11.44 32.26 -0.11
C ALA A 206 10.93 31.96 -1.53
N TYR A 207 9.88 32.68 -1.93
CA TYR A 207 9.43 32.73 -3.32
C TYR A 207 10.33 33.68 -4.13
N ALA A 208 10.60 33.33 -5.39
CA ALA A 208 11.35 34.18 -6.33
C ALA A 208 10.56 35.47 -6.68
N SER A 209 11.24 36.46 -7.27
CA SER A 209 10.63 37.77 -7.61
C SER A 209 9.47 37.69 -8.61
N GLY A 210 9.38 36.63 -9.41
CA GLY A 210 8.26 36.32 -10.30
C GLY A 210 7.03 35.68 -9.61
N GLY A 211 7.07 35.51 -8.29
CA GLY A 211 5.99 34.88 -7.51
C GLY A 211 5.97 33.34 -7.64
N PRO A 212 4.92 32.69 -7.11
CA PRO A 212 4.89 31.23 -6.96
C PRO A 212 4.71 30.46 -8.28
N ASN A 213 4.03 31.07 -9.26
CA ASN A 213 3.75 30.46 -10.56
C ASN A 213 4.78 30.85 -11.63
N GLY A 214 5.65 31.82 -11.35
CA GLY A 214 6.70 32.32 -12.25
C GLY A 214 8.09 31.81 -11.87
N GLY A 215 9.06 32.11 -12.73
CA GLY A 215 10.47 32.13 -12.35
C GLY A 215 10.98 33.55 -12.13
N GLY A 216 12.14 33.72 -11.50
CA GLY A 216 12.70 35.05 -11.26
C GLY A 216 13.96 35.02 -10.43
N ASP A 217 14.45 36.22 -10.08
CA ASP A 217 15.57 36.37 -9.17
C ASP A 217 15.17 36.00 -7.75
N CYS A 218 16.01 35.23 -7.07
CA CYS A 218 15.89 35.01 -5.63
C CYS A 218 16.30 36.26 -4.83
N PRO A 219 15.66 36.55 -3.69
CA PRO A 219 16.06 37.67 -2.85
C PRO A 219 17.45 37.40 -2.25
N SER A 220 18.21 38.46 -1.97
CA SER A 220 19.60 38.36 -1.45
C SER A 220 19.74 37.61 -0.11
N THR A 221 18.65 37.43 0.63
CA THR A 221 18.57 36.60 1.85
C THR A 221 18.46 35.10 1.57
N HIS A 222 18.05 34.72 0.36
CA HIS A 222 17.81 33.35 -0.08
C HIS A 222 18.51 33.06 -1.42
N PRO A 223 19.85 33.16 -1.49
CA PRO A 223 20.57 33.25 -2.76
C PRO A 223 20.61 31.96 -3.59
N VAL A 224 20.24 30.79 -3.03
CA VAL A 224 20.34 29.51 -3.72
C VAL A 224 19.01 29.15 -4.38
N HIS A 225 18.95 29.18 -5.72
CA HIS A 225 17.75 28.76 -6.44
C HIS A 225 17.69 27.23 -6.56
N LEU A 226 16.74 26.62 -5.85
CA LEU A 226 16.41 25.20 -5.95
C LEU A 226 15.36 24.97 -7.04
N VAL A 227 15.12 23.71 -7.42
CA VAL A 227 13.96 23.32 -8.22
C VAL A 227 12.65 23.59 -7.45
N THR A 228 11.67 24.21 -8.10
CA THR A 228 10.34 24.47 -7.48
C THR A 228 9.52 23.18 -7.46
N LEU A 229 8.94 22.82 -6.31
CA LEU A 229 7.86 21.83 -6.26
C LEU A 229 6.51 22.48 -6.56
N PHE A 230 5.67 21.77 -7.29
CA PHE A 230 4.25 22.08 -7.45
C PHE A 230 3.44 20.79 -7.31
N TYR A 231 2.44 20.78 -6.43
CA TYR A 231 1.57 19.61 -6.22
C TYR A 231 0.22 19.81 -6.90
N GLU A 232 -0.32 18.72 -7.42
CA GLU A 232 -1.74 18.58 -7.75
C GLU A 232 -2.31 17.36 -7.01
N PHE A 233 -3.18 17.57 -6.02
CA PHE A 233 -3.97 16.51 -5.40
C PHE A 233 -5.37 16.51 -6.02
N ILE A 234 -5.75 15.42 -6.70
CA ILE A 234 -7.02 15.32 -7.42
C ILE A 234 -8.04 14.60 -6.52
N TYR A 235 -9.04 15.33 -6.00
CA TYR A 235 -10.08 14.79 -5.13
C TYR A 235 -11.37 14.44 -5.89
N ASN A 236 -11.94 13.27 -5.58
CA ASN A 236 -13.14 12.73 -6.25
C ASN A 236 -14.47 13.39 -5.80
N VAL A 237 -14.55 14.73 -5.81
CA VAL A 237 -15.75 15.48 -5.36
C VAL A 237 -17.00 15.19 -6.19
N GLN A 238 -16.85 14.78 -7.45
CA GLN A 238 -17.96 14.43 -8.35
C GLN A 238 -18.81 13.25 -7.83
N ASN A 239 -18.24 12.41 -6.96
CA ASN A 239 -18.93 11.27 -6.35
C ASN A 239 -19.82 11.68 -5.15
N PHE A 240 -19.81 12.95 -4.76
CA PHE A 240 -20.54 13.49 -3.62
C PHE A 240 -21.60 14.51 -4.07
N PRO A 241 -22.74 14.61 -3.36
CA PRO A 241 -23.72 15.67 -3.63
C PRO A 241 -23.15 17.03 -3.22
N PHE A 242 -23.60 18.10 -3.87
CA PHE A 242 -23.24 19.47 -3.51
C PHE A 242 -24.35 20.11 -2.67
N ASN A 243 -23.97 20.78 -1.58
CA ASN A 243 -24.89 21.40 -0.65
C ASN A 243 -25.41 22.75 -1.18
N ASN A 244 -26.59 23.18 -0.74
CA ASN A 244 -27.02 24.54 -1.01
C ASN A 244 -26.20 25.54 -0.17
N ALA A 245 -26.10 26.79 -0.62
CA ALA A 245 -25.25 27.84 -0.06
C ALA A 245 -25.46 28.19 1.43
N SER A 246 -26.45 27.60 2.11
CA SER A 246 -26.62 27.69 3.58
C SER A 246 -25.61 26.82 4.35
N TYR A 247 -24.97 25.84 3.69
CA TYR A 247 -24.07 24.87 4.31
C TYR A 247 -22.82 24.66 3.45
N PRO A 248 -21.63 24.43 4.05
CA PRO A 248 -20.43 24.10 3.29
C PRO A 248 -20.57 22.71 2.66
N THR A 249 -20.13 22.53 1.41
CA THR A 249 -20.00 21.18 0.80
C THR A 249 -18.71 20.52 1.24
N TRP A 250 -17.60 21.26 1.16
CA TRP A 250 -16.25 20.75 1.39
C TRP A 250 -15.60 21.38 2.62
N VAL A 251 -14.82 20.57 3.33
CA VAL A 251 -14.14 20.94 4.57
C VAL A 251 -12.75 20.30 4.55
N LEU A 252 -11.71 21.07 4.84
CA LEU A 252 -10.37 20.53 5.09
C LEU A 252 -10.32 19.85 6.47
N ALA A 253 -9.40 18.91 6.67
CA ALA A 253 -9.28 18.17 7.92
C ALA A 253 -9.05 19.04 9.18
N ASN A 254 -8.57 20.29 9.02
CA ASN A 254 -8.42 21.30 10.10
C ASN A 254 -9.74 22.03 10.46
N GLY A 255 -10.84 21.68 9.78
CA GLY A 255 -12.15 22.34 9.89
C GLY A 255 -12.41 23.47 8.88
N ASP A 256 -11.44 23.90 8.06
CA ASP A 256 -11.60 25.06 7.16
C ASP A 256 -12.62 24.78 6.03
N THR A 257 -13.67 25.60 5.98
CA THR A 257 -14.72 25.55 4.95
C THR A 257 -14.51 26.54 3.79
N THR A 258 -13.34 27.16 3.66
CA THR A 258 -13.03 28.15 2.60
C THR A 258 -11.96 27.69 1.61
N GLY A 259 -11.06 26.78 2.03
CA GLY A 259 -9.91 26.33 1.26
C GLY A 259 -8.67 27.20 1.45
N TYR A 260 -8.77 28.38 2.07
CA TYR A 260 -7.63 29.26 2.32
C TYR A 260 -6.58 28.63 3.26
N GLY A 261 -7.00 27.71 4.13
CA GLY A 261 -6.16 26.93 5.02
C GLY A 261 -5.42 25.77 4.33
N PHE A 262 -5.57 25.59 3.00
CA PHE A 262 -4.80 24.58 2.28
C PHE A 262 -3.31 24.92 2.28
N HIS A 263 -2.51 23.88 2.40
CA HIS A 263 -1.06 23.90 2.46
C HIS A 263 -0.54 22.56 1.92
N GLY A 264 0.76 22.46 1.74
CA GLY A 264 1.43 21.18 1.55
C GLY A 264 2.83 21.20 2.14
N ASP A 265 3.33 20.00 2.34
CA ASP A 265 4.47 19.71 3.19
C ASP A 265 5.43 18.78 2.43
N PHE A 266 6.73 18.97 2.68
CA PHE A 266 7.79 18.26 1.97
C PHE A 266 8.91 17.84 2.92
N VAL A 267 9.32 16.57 2.82
CA VAL A 267 10.62 16.07 3.31
C VAL A 267 11.39 15.51 2.12
N ASN A 268 12.57 16.06 1.87
CA ASN A 268 13.49 15.54 0.86
C ASN A 268 13.90 14.10 1.22
N GLY A 269 13.82 13.21 0.23
CA GLY A 269 14.34 11.84 0.29
C GLY A 269 14.99 11.42 -1.03
N TRP A 270 15.44 12.37 -1.84
CA TRP A 270 16.39 12.08 -2.92
C TRP A 270 17.77 11.78 -2.31
N PRO A 271 18.41 10.65 -2.64
CA PRO A 271 19.79 10.39 -2.24
C PRO A 271 20.75 11.33 -2.96
N ALA A 272 21.65 11.97 -2.20
CA ALA A 272 22.72 12.84 -2.72
C ALA A 272 23.47 12.23 -3.90
N HIS A 273 23.74 10.92 -3.83
CA HIS A 273 24.46 10.15 -4.83
C HIS A 273 23.92 8.72 -4.92
N VAL A 274 23.60 8.27 -6.13
CA VAL A 274 23.39 6.85 -6.48
C VAL A 274 24.47 6.46 -7.47
N ASN A 275 25.24 5.40 -7.16
CA ASN A 275 26.37 4.96 -8.00
C ASN A 275 27.40 6.07 -8.33
N GLY A 276 27.55 7.06 -7.45
CA GLY A 276 28.45 8.20 -7.62
C GLY A 276 27.86 9.42 -8.34
N ALA A 277 26.57 9.41 -8.67
CA ALA A 277 25.88 10.50 -9.37
C ALA A 277 24.67 11.03 -8.60
N ASN A 278 24.52 12.36 -8.49
CA ASN A 278 23.27 12.96 -8.03
C ASN A 278 22.20 12.83 -9.13
N VAL A 279 21.28 11.88 -8.96
CA VAL A 279 20.28 11.55 -9.99
C VAL A 279 19.31 12.72 -10.21
N LEU A 280 18.94 13.46 -9.16
CA LEU A 280 18.09 14.64 -9.30
C LEU A 280 18.80 15.77 -10.04
N GLN A 281 20.06 16.09 -9.74
CA GLN A 281 20.77 17.15 -10.47
C GLN A 281 21.03 16.77 -11.93
N GLN A 282 21.41 15.52 -12.21
CA GLN A 282 21.51 15.06 -13.61
C GLN A 282 20.17 15.14 -14.32
N ALA A 283 19.08 14.80 -13.62
CA ALA A 283 17.71 15.07 -14.02
C ALA A 283 17.22 16.48 -13.63
N LEU A 284 18.09 17.49 -13.65
CA LEU A 284 17.76 18.92 -13.79
C LEU A 284 18.59 19.54 -14.93
N ASP A 285 19.80 19.03 -15.14
CA ASP A 285 20.69 19.43 -16.24
C ASP A 285 20.23 18.87 -17.60
N GLN A 286 19.87 17.57 -17.67
CA GLN A 286 19.88 16.80 -18.94
C GLN A 286 18.52 16.62 -19.64
N CYS A 287 17.40 16.81 -18.95
CA CYS A 287 16.06 16.49 -19.46
C CYS A 287 15.22 17.75 -19.76
N ASN A 288 15.91 18.87 -20.04
CA ASN A 288 15.33 20.19 -20.36
C ASN A 288 14.68 20.27 -21.75
N ASP A 289 15.05 19.36 -22.66
CA ASP A 289 14.69 19.42 -24.07
C ASP A 289 13.17 19.46 -24.27
N ASN A 290 12.72 20.26 -25.24
CA ASN A 290 11.31 20.44 -25.60
C ASN A 290 10.37 20.89 -24.44
N ASN A 291 10.90 21.71 -23.53
CA ASN A 291 10.24 22.24 -22.32
C ASN A 291 10.07 21.21 -21.18
N GLY A 292 10.74 20.06 -21.26
CA GLY A 292 10.66 18.98 -20.28
C GLY A 292 10.15 17.66 -20.85
N VAL A 293 10.34 16.59 -20.07
CA VAL A 293 9.79 15.26 -20.37
C VAL A 293 8.36 15.08 -19.83
N GLY A 294 7.91 15.96 -18.92
CA GLY A 294 6.59 15.84 -18.30
C GLY A 294 6.42 14.50 -17.58
N GLY A 295 5.32 13.79 -17.88
CA GLY A 295 5.08 12.42 -17.39
C GLY A 295 5.78 11.31 -18.20
N GLU A 296 6.38 11.62 -19.35
CA GLU A 296 7.06 10.65 -20.22
C GLU A 296 8.50 10.40 -19.76
N LEU A 297 8.66 9.96 -18.51
CA LEU A 297 9.93 9.88 -17.78
C LEU A 297 11.00 8.99 -18.48
N ASN A 298 10.59 8.08 -19.37
CA ASN A 298 11.50 7.30 -20.21
C ASN A 298 12.38 8.18 -21.12
N ASN A 299 11.96 9.41 -21.42
CA ASN A 299 12.71 10.38 -22.21
C ASN A 299 13.79 11.11 -21.38
N CYS A 300 13.93 10.82 -20.08
CA CYS A 300 14.95 11.41 -19.21
C CYS A 300 16.04 10.36 -18.88
N PRO A 301 17.21 10.36 -19.56
CA PRO A 301 18.20 9.30 -19.43
C PRO A 301 18.68 8.97 -18.00
N PRO A 302 18.87 9.95 -17.08
CA PRO A 302 19.23 9.66 -15.70
C PRO A 302 18.17 8.85 -14.92
N PHE A 303 16.91 8.89 -15.32
CA PHE A 303 15.82 8.16 -14.65
C PHE A 303 15.62 6.74 -15.18
N VAL A 304 15.91 6.47 -16.46
CA VAL A 304 15.67 5.17 -17.11
C VAL A 304 16.14 3.95 -16.29
N PRO A 305 17.32 3.96 -15.62
CA PRO A 305 17.76 2.83 -14.78
C PRO A 305 16.91 2.57 -13.52
N TYR A 306 16.07 3.53 -13.12
CA TYR A 306 15.34 3.56 -11.85
C TYR A 306 13.81 3.59 -12.02
N LEU A 307 13.29 3.59 -13.25
CA LEU A 307 11.84 3.62 -13.50
C LEU A 307 11.17 2.29 -13.13
N ASN A 308 10.24 2.32 -12.19
CA ASN A 308 9.43 1.17 -11.80
C ASN A 308 8.04 1.59 -11.31
N SER A 309 7.20 2.08 -12.23
CA SER A 309 5.81 2.47 -11.94
C SER A 309 4.95 1.30 -11.41
N ALA A 310 5.36 0.05 -11.66
CA ALA A 310 4.67 -1.12 -11.12
C ALA A 310 4.92 -1.26 -9.61
N ALA A 311 6.17 -1.04 -9.15
CA ALA A 311 6.52 -0.96 -7.74
C ALA A 311 5.92 0.27 -7.06
N ALA A 312 5.86 1.40 -7.78
CA ALA A 312 5.17 2.61 -7.32
C ALA A 312 3.70 2.34 -6.96
N SER A 313 2.95 1.72 -7.87
CA SER A 313 1.55 1.36 -7.64
C SER A 313 1.35 0.26 -6.59
N ALA A 314 2.37 -0.56 -6.33
CA ALA A 314 2.34 -1.65 -5.35
C ALA A 314 2.83 -1.24 -3.94
N CYS A 315 3.40 -0.05 -3.80
CA CYS A 315 3.97 0.43 -2.56
C CYS A 315 2.87 0.71 -1.53
N LYS A 316 3.20 0.43 -0.26
CA LYS A 316 2.36 0.59 0.94
C LYS A 316 3.24 1.10 2.08
N PRO A 317 2.67 1.64 3.18
CA PRO A 317 3.45 2.04 4.36
C PRO A 317 4.24 0.86 4.92
N GLN A 318 5.28 1.14 5.71
CA GLN A 318 6.02 0.08 6.42
C GLN A 318 5.91 0.17 7.96
N ASN A 319 5.42 1.31 8.48
CA ASN A 319 5.33 1.61 9.91
C ASN A 319 3.89 1.51 10.42
N ASP A 320 3.72 1.46 11.74
CA ASP A 320 2.41 1.42 12.38
C ASP A 320 1.67 2.77 12.20
N GLN A 321 0.35 2.71 12.00
CA GLN A 321 -0.51 3.86 11.76
C GLN A 321 -1.36 4.19 13.00
N ILE A 322 -1.72 5.45 13.15
CA ILE A 322 -2.68 5.90 14.17
C ILE A 322 -4.03 5.19 13.95
N ASP A 323 -4.49 4.45 14.96
CA ASP A 323 -5.81 3.82 15.01
C ASP A 323 -6.88 4.88 15.32
N GLU A 324 -7.39 5.50 14.25
CA GLU A 324 -8.43 6.52 14.31
C GLU A 324 -9.36 6.42 13.10
N ASP A 325 -10.66 6.57 13.34
CA ASP A 325 -11.66 6.56 12.27
C ASP A 325 -11.63 7.87 11.47
N ILE A 326 -10.87 7.83 10.38
CA ILE A 326 -10.72 8.91 9.40
C ILE A 326 -11.89 9.03 8.42
N GLY A 327 -12.96 8.23 8.54
CA GLY A 327 -14.17 8.33 7.70
C GLY A 327 -13.97 7.90 6.25
N LEU A 328 -13.07 6.93 6.01
CA LEU A 328 -12.85 6.36 4.69
C LEU A 328 -14.07 5.52 4.26
N GLY A 329 -14.69 5.89 3.14
CA GLY A 329 -15.82 5.15 2.55
C GLY A 329 -17.16 5.21 3.32
N HIS A 330 -17.21 5.88 4.48
CA HIS A 330 -18.40 5.95 5.33
C HIS A 330 -18.44 7.27 6.13
N LYS A 331 -19.53 7.48 6.89
CA LYS A 331 -19.79 8.74 7.62
C LYS A 331 -19.31 8.68 9.07
N ILE A 332 -18.62 9.72 9.51
CA ILE A 332 -18.20 9.99 10.90
C ILE A 332 -18.92 11.22 11.46
N SER A 333 -19.11 11.29 12.78
CA SER A 333 -19.90 12.35 13.45
C SER A 333 -19.12 13.62 13.81
N LYS A 334 -17.80 13.60 13.59
CA LYS A 334 -16.87 14.73 13.72
C LYS A 334 -15.67 14.48 12.82
N LEU A 335 -14.88 15.51 12.48
CA LEU A 335 -13.53 15.29 11.97
C LEU A 335 -12.63 14.70 13.08
N PRO A 336 -11.59 13.93 12.73
CA PRO A 336 -10.52 13.53 13.64
C PRO A 336 -9.80 14.74 14.27
N GLY A 337 -9.20 14.59 15.45
CA GLY A 337 -8.63 15.72 16.22
C GLY A 337 -9.69 16.71 16.74
N ASP A 338 -9.26 17.90 17.20
CA ASP A 338 -10.16 19.00 17.57
C ASP A 338 -10.39 19.94 16.37
N ASN A 339 -11.25 19.49 15.45
CA ASN A 339 -11.52 20.14 14.17
C ASN A 339 -13.04 20.32 13.92
N PRO A 340 -13.76 21.13 14.71
CA PRO A 340 -15.13 21.54 14.38
C PRO A 340 -15.15 22.46 13.14
N LEU A 341 -16.33 22.61 12.51
CA LEU A 341 -16.51 23.48 11.34
C LEU A 341 -16.01 24.91 11.58
N TRP A 342 -14.94 25.28 10.88
CA TRP A 342 -14.37 26.62 10.92
C TRP A 342 -14.94 27.45 9.77
N ILE A 343 -16.11 28.05 10.00
CA ILE A 343 -16.85 28.80 8.99
C ILE A 343 -16.33 30.25 8.86
N GLY A 344 -16.45 30.85 7.68
CA GLY A 344 -16.21 32.27 7.45
C GLY A 344 -14.75 32.70 7.55
N ASN A 345 -14.51 33.91 8.06
CA ASN A 345 -13.18 34.55 8.10
C ASN A 345 -12.60 34.74 9.52
N SER A 346 -13.14 34.07 10.55
CA SER A 346 -12.63 34.14 11.92
C SER A 346 -11.18 33.66 11.99
N THR A 347 -10.23 34.48 12.41
CA THR A 347 -8.82 34.08 12.61
C THR A 347 -8.61 33.20 13.85
N THR A 348 -9.60 33.10 14.73
CA THR A 348 -9.59 32.14 15.85
C THR A 348 -10.17 30.81 15.38
N LYS A 349 -9.39 29.72 15.48
CA LYS A 349 -9.86 28.34 15.23
C LYS A 349 -10.88 27.95 16.32
N PRO A 350 -12.06 27.44 15.98
CA PRO A 350 -13.01 26.91 16.95
C PRO A 350 -12.53 25.58 17.54
N THR A 351 -12.99 25.28 18.75
CA THR A 351 -12.67 24.07 19.53
C THR A 351 -13.95 23.41 20.02
N LEU A 352 -13.98 22.08 20.10
CA LEU A 352 -15.12 21.32 20.62
C LEU A 352 -15.24 21.48 22.15
N ALA A 353 -16.47 21.68 22.64
CA ALA A 353 -16.71 21.89 24.07
C ALA A 353 -16.41 20.61 24.88
N ASN A 354 -15.47 20.73 25.82
CA ASN A 354 -14.91 19.60 26.58
C ASN A 354 -14.18 18.56 25.71
N TYR A 355 -13.51 19.01 24.64
CA TYR A 355 -12.63 18.14 23.86
C TYR A 355 -11.56 17.48 24.75
N THR A 356 -11.22 16.25 24.42
CA THR A 356 -10.04 15.54 24.94
C THR A 356 -9.59 14.64 23.79
N GLU A 357 -8.30 14.66 23.47
CA GLU A 357 -7.74 13.70 22.49
C GLU A 357 -8.03 12.28 22.99
N PRO A 358 -8.53 11.37 22.12
CA PRO A 358 -8.52 9.95 22.45
C PRO A 358 -7.09 9.50 22.77
N ASN A 359 -6.94 8.42 23.53
CA ASN A 359 -5.64 7.74 23.64
C ASN A 359 -5.39 6.96 22.34
N THR A 360 -5.10 7.69 21.27
CA THR A 360 -4.78 7.20 19.93
C THR A 360 -3.53 6.32 20.00
N THR A 361 -3.70 5.05 19.68
CA THR A 361 -2.60 4.09 19.62
C THR A 361 -2.09 3.94 18.20
N TYR A 362 -0.78 3.88 18.04
CA TYR A 362 -0.16 3.38 16.82
C TYR A 362 -0.42 1.87 16.78
N THR A 363 -0.90 1.38 15.64
CA THR A 363 -1.24 -0.02 15.41
C THR A 363 -0.70 -0.46 14.07
N ASN A 364 -0.32 -1.73 13.99
CA ASN A 364 0.04 -2.28 12.70
C ASN A 364 -1.22 -2.38 11.83
N PHE A 365 -1.30 -1.50 10.84
CA PHE A 365 -2.38 -1.45 9.86
C PHE A 365 -2.50 -2.76 9.06
N GLN A 366 -1.44 -3.58 9.03
CA GLN A 366 -1.47 -4.89 8.39
C GLN A 366 -2.30 -5.87 9.21
N SER A 367 -3.26 -6.52 8.56
CA SER A 367 -4.13 -7.48 9.20
C SER A 367 -3.34 -8.67 9.73
N VAL A 368 -3.55 -8.99 11.00
CA VAL A 368 -2.78 -10.01 11.73
C VAL A 368 -2.85 -11.35 11.01
N ILE A 369 -1.71 -11.80 10.51
CA ILE A 369 -1.54 -13.12 9.91
C ILE A 369 -1.44 -14.16 11.04
N PRO A 370 -2.29 -15.20 11.07
CA PRO A 370 -2.21 -16.24 12.10
C PRO A 370 -0.86 -16.94 12.19
N THR A 371 -0.42 -17.22 13.41
CA THR A 371 0.90 -17.77 13.72
C THR A 371 1.23 -19.04 12.93
N GLY A 372 2.43 -19.07 12.35
CA GLY A 372 2.94 -20.18 11.53
C GLY A 372 2.75 -19.98 10.01
N TYR A 373 1.81 -19.13 9.58
CA TYR A 373 1.73 -18.73 8.18
C TYR A 373 2.81 -17.70 7.84
N ASN A 374 3.65 -18.03 6.87
CA ASN A 374 4.68 -17.16 6.34
C ASN A 374 4.25 -16.69 4.94
N TYR A 375 4.53 -15.43 4.60
CA TYR A 375 4.30 -14.94 3.24
C TYR A 375 5.29 -15.60 2.27
N VAL A 376 4.80 -16.09 1.14
CA VAL A 376 5.58 -16.87 0.16
C VAL A 376 5.95 -16.03 -1.06
N GLY A 377 5.03 -15.16 -1.52
CA GLY A 377 5.23 -14.32 -2.70
C GLY A 377 3.93 -14.03 -3.46
N CYS A 378 4.06 -13.41 -4.63
CA CYS A 378 2.97 -13.28 -5.61
C CYS A 378 3.09 -14.42 -6.61
N ILE A 379 2.04 -15.23 -6.78
CA ILE A 379 2.02 -16.30 -7.79
C ILE A 379 0.94 -16.05 -8.84
N ALA A 380 1.20 -16.51 -10.07
CA ALA A 380 0.18 -16.63 -11.08
C ALA A 380 -0.78 -17.78 -10.78
N GLU A 381 -1.99 -17.64 -11.29
CA GLU A 381 -2.96 -18.72 -11.36
C GLU A 381 -2.49 -19.90 -12.23
N GLY A 382 -3.10 -21.06 -12.00
CA GLY A 382 -2.79 -22.26 -12.76
C GLY A 382 -3.22 -22.15 -14.22
N THR A 383 -2.36 -22.63 -15.13
CA THR A 383 -2.60 -22.70 -16.59
C THR A 383 -3.89 -23.42 -17.00
N SER A 384 -4.47 -24.25 -16.13
CA SER A 384 -5.74 -24.97 -16.35
C SER A 384 -6.85 -24.64 -15.35
N GLY A 385 -6.70 -23.57 -14.54
CA GLY A 385 -7.67 -23.15 -13.53
C GLY A 385 -7.03 -22.74 -12.21
N ARG A 386 -7.87 -22.45 -11.19
CA ARG A 386 -7.42 -21.95 -9.87
C ARG A 386 -6.25 -22.76 -9.28
N ALA A 387 -5.23 -22.06 -8.78
CA ALA A 387 -4.03 -22.59 -8.15
C ALA A 387 -4.34 -23.25 -6.80
N LEU A 388 -5.34 -22.73 -6.08
CA LEU A 388 -5.83 -23.25 -4.80
C LEU A 388 -7.31 -23.62 -4.96
N THR A 389 -7.65 -24.90 -4.74
CA THR A 389 -8.97 -25.48 -5.08
C THR A 389 -9.72 -26.12 -3.90
N GLY A 390 -9.29 -25.86 -2.66
CA GLY A 390 -9.85 -26.47 -1.45
C GLY A 390 -11.11 -25.79 -0.93
N LYS A 391 -10.94 -24.63 -0.30
CA LYS A 391 -12.05 -23.74 0.13
C LYS A 391 -11.85 -22.36 -0.46
N SER A 392 -12.93 -21.61 -0.59
CA SER A 392 -12.88 -20.22 -1.05
C SER A 392 -14.05 -19.42 -0.50
N ILE A 393 -13.87 -18.10 -0.46
CA ILE A 393 -14.89 -17.11 -0.10
C ILE A 393 -14.57 -15.79 -0.81
N SER A 394 -15.59 -15.01 -1.16
CA SER A 394 -15.43 -13.64 -1.66
C SER A 394 -16.39 -12.72 -0.90
N ASN A 395 -15.89 -11.60 -0.38
CA ASN A 395 -16.69 -10.61 0.35
C ASN A 395 -15.98 -9.24 0.47
N ALA A 396 -16.75 -8.19 0.76
CA ALA A 396 -16.24 -6.83 0.89
C ALA A 396 -15.34 -6.62 2.12
N ASN A 397 -15.45 -7.45 3.16
CA ASN A 397 -14.68 -7.34 4.41
C ASN A 397 -13.27 -7.97 4.30
N MET A 398 -12.77 -8.20 3.08
CA MET A 398 -11.54 -8.96 2.85
C MET A 398 -10.27 -8.20 3.26
N THR A 399 -9.39 -8.92 3.95
CA THR A 399 -8.02 -8.53 4.30
C THR A 399 -7.13 -9.77 4.23
N ARG A 400 -5.80 -9.61 4.24
CA ARG A 400 -4.86 -10.74 4.14
C ARG A 400 -5.03 -11.72 5.31
N GLY A 401 -5.06 -11.20 6.53
CA GLY A 401 -5.31 -11.95 7.77
C GLY A 401 -6.70 -12.57 7.85
N ALA A 402 -7.74 -11.93 7.31
CA ALA A 402 -9.08 -12.52 7.24
C ALA A 402 -9.09 -13.78 6.36
N CYS A 403 -8.43 -13.75 5.19
CA CYS A 403 -8.30 -14.92 4.33
C CYS A 403 -7.48 -16.05 4.97
N VAL A 404 -6.33 -15.73 5.55
CA VAL A 404 -5.49 -16.75 6.20
C VAL A 404 -6.22 -17.37 7.41
N SER A 405 -6.94 -16.58 8.19
CA SER A 405 -7.79 -17.07 9.30
C SER A 405 -8.93 -17.99 8.80
N PHE A 406 -9.58 -17.62 7.69
CA PHE A 406 -10.58 -18.47 7.04
C PHE A 406 -9.97 -19.83 6.63
N CYS A 407 -8.83 -19.83 5.94
CA CYS A 407 -8.16 -21.06 5.51
C CYS A 407 -7.66 -21.90 6.70
N GLN A 408 -7.15 -21.28 7.75
CA GLN A 408 -6.73 -21.94 8.99
C GLN A 408 -7.91 -22.61 9.71
N SER A 409 -9.10 -22.00 9.71
CA SER A 409 -10.28 -22.58 10.36
C SER A 409 -10.76 -23.90 9.72
N PHE A 410 -10.33 -24.17 8.47
CA PHE A 410 -10.50 -25.46 7.79
C PHE A 410 -9.21 -26.29 7.68
N GLY A 411 -8.11 -25.88 8.31
CA GLY A 411 -6.85 -26.62 8.39
C GLY A 411 -5.96 -26.58 7.14
N PHE A 412 -6.17 -25.64 6.21
CA PHE A 412 -5.37 -25.58 4.98
C PHE A 412 -4.02 -24.88 5.20
N PRO A 413 -2.87 -25.52 4.86
CA PRO A 413 -1.55 -24.90 4.96
C PRO A 413 -1.37 -23.74 3.98
N LEU A 414 -2.02 -23.77 2.82
CA LEU A 414 -1.98 -22.66 1.85
C LEU A 414 -3.23 -21.80 1.91
N ALA A 415 -3.01 -20.49 1.89
CA ALA A 415 -4.03 -19.45 1.81
C ALA A 415 -3.57 -18.36 0.84
N GLY A 416 -4.45 -17.87 -0.03
CA GLY A 416 -4.10 -16.78 -0.94
C GLY A 416 -5.28 -15.87 -1.26
N VAL A 417 -5.00 -14.57 -1.36
CA VAL A 417 -5.98 -13.53 -1.73
C VAL A 417 -5.77 -13.08 -3.17
N GLU A 418 -6.89 -12.93 -3.88
CA GLU A 418 -6.95 -12.50 -5.27
C GLU A 418 -8.00 -11.38 -5.42
N TYR A 419 -7.83 -10.54 -6.44
CA TYR A 419 -8.84 -9.57 -6.90
C TYR A 419 -9.45 -8.67 -5.80
N GLY A 420 -8.68 -8.34 -4.76
CA GLY A 420 -9.05 -7.44 -3.66
C GLY A 420 -10.08 -8.02 -2.66
N GLN A 421 -10.88 -9.00 -3.06
CA GLN A 421 -12.05 -9.51 -2.32
C GLN A 421 -12.12 -11.04 -2.24
N GLU A 422 -11.37 -11.77 -3.07
CA GLU A 422 -11.44 -13.23 -3.14
C GLU A 422 -10.34 -13.88 -2.29
N CYS A 423 -10.68 -15.00 -1.67
CA CYS A 423 -9.78 -15.82 -0.86
C CYS A 423 -9.91 -17.28 -1.27
N TYR A 424 -8.77 -17.94 -1.43
CA TYR A 424 -8.65 -19.34 -1.83
C TYR A 424 -7.68 -20.10 -0.90
N CYS A 425 -8.02 -21.34 -0.59
CA CYS A 425 -7.29 -22.21 0.34
C CYS A 425 -6.90 -23.54 -0.33
N GLY A 426 -5.78 -24.15 0.05
CA GLY A 426 -5.37 -25.43 -0.51
C GLY A 426 -4.42 -26.24 0.37
N MET A 427 -4.40 -27.57 0.16
CA MET A 427 -3.35 -28.45 0.71
C MET A 427 -2.10 -28.45 -0.17
N GLN A 428 -2.17 -27.85 -1.36
CA GLN A 428 -1.10 -27.75 -2.37
C GLN A 428 -1.51 -26.74 -3.45
N MET A 429 -0.54 -26.31 -4.27
CA MET A 429 -0.81 -25.62 -5.53
C MET A 429 -1.12 -26.65 -6.63
N VAL A 430 -2.09 -26.36 -7.50
CA VAL A 430 -2.54 -27.24 -8.58
C VAL A 430 -2.66 -26.51 -9.92
N ASN A 431 -3.17 -27.19 -10.97
CA ASN A 431 -3.42 -26.62 -12.30
C ASN A 431 -2.19 -26.01 -13.01
N GLY A 432 -0.99 -26.39 -12.59
CA GLY A 432 0.29 -25.88 -13.10
C GLY A 432 0.93 -24.78 -12.24
N ALA A 433 0.22 -24.25 -11.23
CA ALA A 433 0.82 -23.34 -10.25
C ALA A 433 1.81 -24.10 -9.35
N SER A 434 2.95 -23.48 -9.05
CA SER A 434 4.06 -24.10 -8.31
C SER A 434 5.05 -23.05 -7.79
N ASN A 435 6.15 -23.49 -7.18
CA ASN A 435 7.28 -22.62 -6.82
C ASN A 435 8.07 -22.06 -8.04
N THR A 436 7.65 -22.34 -9.28
CA THR A 436 8.17 -21.68 -10.49
C THR A 436 7.16 -20.72 -11.12
N THR A 437 5.93 -20.61 -10.60
CA THR A 437 4.92 -19.66 -11.08
C THR A 437 4.82 -18.39 -10.23
N PHE A 438 5.89 -18.07 -9.48
CA PHE A 438 6.06 -16.73 -8.94
C PHE A 438 6.11 -15.72 -10.08
N VAL A 439 5.39 -14.62 -9.90
CA VAL A 439 5.46 -13.44 -10.76
C VAL A 439 6.01 -12.27 -9.96
N ASP A 440 6.39 -11.21 -10.66
CA ASP A 440 6.79 -9.98 -10.01
C ASP A 440 5.72 -9.51 -9.00
N ALA A 441 6.14 -9.14 -7.78
CA ALA A 441 5.24 -8.78 -6.68
C ALA A 441 4.27 -7.65 -7.04
N THR A 442 4.64 -6.79 -7.99
CA THR A 442 3.83 -5.69 -8.51
C THR A 442 2.59 -6.14 -9.29
N LYS A 443 2.48 -7.42 -9.65
CA LYS A 443 1.22 -7.98 -10.18
C LYS A 443 0.18 -8.19 -9.09
N CYS A 444 0.61 -8.43 -7.86
CA CYS A 444 -0.25 -8.54 -6.69
C CYS A 444 -0.30 -7.20 -5.94
N ASN A 445 -0.85 -6.16 -6.59
CA ASN A 445 -0.92 -4.79 -6.08
C ASN A 445 -2.35 -4.25 -5.91
N MET A 446 -3.37 -5.07 -6.10
CA MET A 446 -4.76 -4.65 -5.89
C MET A 446 -5.02 -4.48 -4.39
N ALA A 447 -5.59 -3.35 -3.99
CA ALA A 447 -5.97 -3.08 -2.60
C ALA A 447 -6.93 -4.14 -2.05
N CYS A 448 -6.76 -4.55 -0.79
CA CYS A 448 -7.77 -5.32 -0.08
C CYS A 448 -9.02 -4.45 0.16
N ALA A 449 -10.23 -4.98 -0.09
CA ALA A 449 -11.45 -4.19 -0.07
C ALA A 449 -11.78 -3.58 1.31
N ASN A 450 -11.33 -4.20 2.40
CA ASN A 450 -11.47 -3.70 3.76
C ASN A 450 -10.14 -3.25 4.38
N ASN A 451 -9.10 -3.09 3.56
CA ASN A 451 -7.81 -2.53 3.98
C ASN A 451 -7.03 -2.02 2.75
N THR A 452 -7.20 -0.74 2.41
CA THR A 452 -6.53 -0.12 1.25
C THR A 452 -5.01 -0.11 1.35
N ASN A 453 -4.49 -0.28 2.58
CA ASN A 453 -3.07 -0.23 2.90
C ASN A 453 -2.43 -1.64 2.76
N GLU A 454 -3.22 -2.66 2.43
CA GLU A 454 -2.75 -4.01 2.09
C GLU A 454 -2.99 -4.38 0.63
N ASN A 455 -2.13 -5.28 0.12
CA ASN A 455 -2.27 -5.88 -1.21
C ASN A 455 -2.95 -7.26 -1.14
N CYS A 456 -4.04 -7.44 -1.89
CA CYS A 456 -4.85 -8.65 -2.02
C CYS A 456 -4.92 -9.15 -3.48
N GLY A 457 -3.75 -9.51 -4.02
CA GLY A 457 -3.58 -10.12 -5.33
C GLY A 457 -3.79 -9.14 -6.49
N GLY A 458 -4.30 -9.66 -7.60
CA GLY A 458 -4.59 -8.92 -8.82
C GLY A 458 -5.46 -9.74 -9.76
N SER A 459 -5.42 -9.47 -11.07
CA SER A 459 -6.11 -10.30 -12.05
C SER A 459 -5.33 -11.58 -12.34
N SER A 460 -5.90 -12.75 -12.00
CA SER A 460 -5.26 -14.07 -12.19
C SER A 460 -3.91 -14.24 -11.47
N VAL A 461 -3.70 -13.51 -10.37
CA VAL A 461 -2.50 -13.54 -9.53
C VAL A 461 -2.86 -13.32 -8.06
N LEU A 462 -2.26 -14.09 -7.16
CA LEU A 462 -2.58 -14.06 -5.72
C LEU A 462 -1.33 -13.93 -4.85
N ASN A 463 -1.43 -13.12 -3.80
CA ASN A 463 -0.47 -13.17 -2.69
C ASN A 463 -0.69 -14.50 -1.96
N LEU A 464 0.36 -15.30 -1.75
CA LEU A 464 0.29 -16.63 -1.15
C LEU A 464 0.95 -16.64 0.24
N TRP A 465 0.30 -17.28 1.21
CA TRP A 465 0.86 -17.67 2.52
C TRP A 465 0.91 -19.19 2.65
N ASN A 466 1.90 -19.68 3.40
CA ASN A 466 2.08 -21.08 3.73
C ASN A 466 2.35 -21.27 5.23
N ASN A 467 1.61 -22.19 5.87
CA ASN A 467 1.93 -22.72 7.19
C ASN A 467 2.39 -24.18 7.09
N PRO A 468 3.71 -24.45 7.12
CA PRO A 468 4.25 -25.79 7.00
C PRO A 468 3.80 -26.79 8.08
N SER A 469 3.34 -26.34 9.26
CA SER A 469 2.87 -27.26 10.32
C SER A 469 1.44 -27.77 10.11
N LEU A 470 0.74 -27.31 9.06
CA LEU A 470 -0.60 -27.78 8.71
C LEU A 470 -0.60 -28.78 7.53
N TYR A 471 0.56 -29.05 6.90
CA TYR A 471 0.70 -30.27 6.10
C TYR A 471 0.66 -31.48 7.05
N PRO A 472 -0.14 -32.52 6.78
CA PRO A 472 -0.13 -33.70 7.63
C PRO A 472 1.18 -34.47 7.44
N SER A 473 1.99 -34.53 8.51
CA SER A 473 3.14 -35.42 8.57
C SER A 473 2.70 -36.86 8.31
N ILE A 474 3.23 -37.50 7.26
CA ILE A 474 2.91 -38.91 6.98
C ILE A 474 3.55 -39.79 8.07
N SER A 475 2.73 -40.18 9.05
CA SER A 475 3.05 -41.25 9.99
C SER A 475 3.02 -42.58 9.25
N TYR A 476 4.13 -42.95 8.61
CA TYR A 476 4.29 -44.26 7.97
C TYR A 476 4.01 -45.39 8.98
N PRO A 477 3.28 -46.46 8.60
CA PRO A 477 3.16 -47.65 9.46
C PRO A 477 4.55 -48.23 9.76
N ALA A 478 4.77 -48.74 10.98
CA ALA A 478 6.10 -49.14 11.43
C ALA A 478 6.83 -50.07 10.44
N GLY A 479 8.05 -49.68 10.03
CA GLY A 479 8.87 -50.35 9.02
C GLY A 479 8.73 -49.81 7.59
N TRP A 480 7.70 -49.00 7.29
CA TRP A 480 7.58 -48.30 6.00
C TRP A 480 8.31 -46.96 5.97
N SER A 481 8.80 -46.59 4.80
CA SER A 481 9.41 -45.30 4.47
C SER A 481 9.08 -44.87 3.04
N SER A 482 9.11 -43.56 2.76
CA SER A 482 9.05 -43.06 1.38
C SER A 482 10.20 -43.62 0.54
N TYR A 483 9.91 -43.96 -0.72
CA TYR A 483 10.90 -44.31 -1.74
C TYR A 483 11.04 -43.18 -2.79
N GLY A 484 10.01 -42.36 -2.98
CA GLY A 484 9.99 -41.21 -3.90
C GLY A 484 9.04 -41.39 -5.08
N CYS A 485 9.01 -40.41 -5.99
CA CYS A 485 8.22 -40.48 -7.22
C CYS A 485 8.90 -41.37 -8.29
N MET A 486 8.15 -42.32 -8.84
CA MET A 486 8.62 -43.29 -9.84
C MET A 486 7.81 -43.24 -11.13
N THR A 487 8.43 -43.48 -12.28
CA THR A 487 7.73 -43.70 -13.54
C THR A 487 7.08 -45.07 -13.57
N GLU A 488 6.12 -45.21 -14.47
CA GLU A 488 5.76 -46.54 -14.98
C GLU A 488 6.94 -47.27 -15.67
N ALA A 489 6.79 -48.58 -15.83
CA ALA A 489 7.79 -49.41 -16.52
C ALA A 489 7.64 -49.31 -18.05
N THR A 490 8.69 -49.71 -18.79
CA THR A 490 8.69 -49.63 -20.28
C THR A 490 7.59 -50.47 -20.93
N SER A 491 7.11 -51.51 -20.22
CA SER A 491 6.03 -52.39 -20.69
C SER A 491 5.10 -52.81 -19.54
N GLY A 492 4.19 -51.91 -19.15
CA GLY A 492 3.13 -52.15 -18.16
C GLY A 492 3.46 -51.63 -16.77
N ARG A 493 2.76 -52.14 -15.73
CA ARG A 493 2.82 -51.61 -14.37
C ARG A 493 4.18 -51.83 -13.68
N ALA A 494 4.72 -50.78 -13.07
CA ALA A 494 5.97 -50.75 -12.32
C ALA A 494 5.91 -51.65 -11.07
N LEU A 495 4.76 -51.70 -10.39
CA LEU A 495 4.48 -52.61 -9.28
C LEU A 495 3.36 -53.57 -9.69
N SER A 496 3.73 -54.74 -10.20
CA SER A 496 2.89 -55.58 -11.05
C SER A 496 2.26 -56.82 -10.38
N LYS A 497 2.23 -56.92 -9.03
CA LYS A 497 1.84 -58.17 -8.33
C LYS A 497 0.47 -58.15 -7.67
N TYR A 498 0.00 -57.00 -7.22
CA TYR A 498 -1.37 -56.80 -6.76
C TYR A 498 -1.78 -55.35 -6.94
N SER A 499 -3.07 -55.09 -7.13
CA SER A 499 -3.59 -53.73 -7.27
C SER A 499 -5.05 -53.63 -6.87
N PHE A 500 -5.46 -52.43 -6.44
CA PHE A 500 -6.86 -52.08 -6.24
C PHE A 500 -7.07 -50.57 -6.42
N SER A 501 -8.32 -50.15 -6.59
CA SER A 501 -8.72 -48.74 -6.62
C SER A 501 -9.76 -48.46 -5.53
N SER A 502 -9.75 -47.26 -4.96
CA SER A 502 -10.67 -46.85 -3.89
C SER A 502 -10.89 -45.35 -3.85
N SER A 503 -12.13 -44.92 -3.64
CA SER A 503 -12.46 -43.53 -3.29
C SER A 503 -11.98 -43.14 -1.88
N SER A 504 -11.57 -44.11 -1.05
CA SER A 504 -10.93 -43.89 0.25
C SER A 504 -9.40 -44.04 0.18
N MET A 505 -8.79 -43.95 -1.00
CA MET A 505 -7.34 -44.16 -1.16
C MET A 505 -6.53 -43.14 -0.36
N THR A 506 -5.50 -43.64 0.33
CA THR A 506 -4.46 -42.87 1.03
C THR A 506 -3.15 -43.67 0.98
N PRO A 507 -1.98 -43.05 1.20
CA PRO A 507 -0.71 -43.78 1.26
C PRO A 507 -0.73 -44.87 2.33
N GLN A 508 -1.34 -44.57 3.49
CA GLN A 508 -1.49 -45.51 4.60
C GLN A 508 -2.31 -46.74 4.19
N LEU A 509 -3.49 -46.54 3.58
CA LEU A 509 -4.34 -47.65 3.12
C LEU A 509 -3.60 -48.53 2.09
N CYS A 510 -2.84 -47.91 1.17
CA CYS A 510 -2.05 -48.65 0.19
C CYS A 510 -0.95 -49.49 0.86
N MET A 511 -0.11 -48.86 1.70
CA MET A 511 0.97 -49.53 2.44
C MET A 511 0.46 -50.69 3.31
N THR A 512 -0.56 -50.48 4.14
CA THR A 512 -1.09 -51.55 5.01
C THR A 512 -1.71 -52.68 4.20
N THR A 513 -2.35 -52.38 3.07
CA THR A 513 -2.90 -53.41 2.19
C THR A 513 -1.79 -54.21 1.51
N CYS A 514 -0.78 -53.56 0.93
CA CYS A 514 0.38 -54.25 0.33
C CYS A 514 1.09 -55.13 1.37
N GLN A 515 1.29 -54.63 2.60
CA GLN A 515 1.87 -55.41 3.71
C GLN A 515 1.02 -56.65 4.03
N SER A 516 -0.31 -56.52 4.11
CA SER A 516 -1.24 -57.64 4.35
C SER A 516 -1.23 -58.71 3.25
N LYS A 517 -0.70 -58.38 2.06
CA LYS A 517 -0.55 -59.28 0.91
C LYS A 517 0.88 -59.81 0.75
N GLY A 518 1.80 -59.48 1.66
CA GLY A 518 3.20 -59.93 1.61
C GLY A 518 4.09 -59.17 0.63
N TYR A 519 3.76 -57.89 0.37
CA TYR A 519 4.54 -57.02 -0.53
C TYR A 519 5.31 -55.93 0.22
N SER A 520 6.57 -55.74 -0.17
CA SER A 520 7.51 -54.78 0.41
C SER A 520 7.59 -53.44 -0.32
N LEU A 521 6.93 -53.31 -1.48
CA LEU A 521 6.72 -52.04 -2.18
C LEU A 521 5.23 -51.77 -2.33
N ALA A 522 4.85 -50.53 -2.09
CA ALA A 522 3.50 -49.99 -2.27
C ALA A 522 3.60 -48.69 -3.04
N GLY A 523 2.79 -48.51 -4.09
CA GLY A 523 2.78 -47.30 -4.90
C GLY A 523 1.37 -46.83 -5.19
N THR A 524 1.08 -45.59 -4.84
CA THR A 524 -0.21 -44.95 -5.14
C THR A 524 -0.13 -44.15 -6.43
N GLU A 525 -1.14 -44.27 -7.28
CA GLU A 525 -1.24 -43.61 -8.61
C GLU A 525 -2.63 -42.99 -8.82
N TYR A 526 -2.69 -41.98 -9.69
CA TYR A 526 -3.93 -41.43 -10.25
C TYR A 526 -5.05 -41.13 -9.23
N SER A 527 -4.67 -40.54 -8.08
CA SER A 527 -5.54 -40.20 -6.92
C SER A 527 -6.17 -41.39 -6.17
N GLN A 528 -6.46 -42.51 -6.84
CA GLN A 528 -7.36 -43.56 -6.33
C GLN A 528 -6.78 -44.97 -6.42
N GLU A 529 -5.68 -45.17 -7.14
CA GLU A 529 -5.11 -46.50 -7.42
C GLU A 529 -3.96 -46.82 -6.47
N CYS A 530 -3.82 -48.10 -6.13
CA CYS A 530 -2.71 -48.66 -5.37
C CYS A 530 -2.17 -49.90 -6.05
N TYR A 531 -0.84 -50.00 -6.10
CA TYR A 531 -0.08 -51.06 -6.73
C TYR A 531 0.97 -51.63 -5.76
N CYS A 532 1.16 -52.94 -5.75
CA CYS A 532 2.06 -53.64 -4.83
C CYS A 532 3.00 -54.59 -5.58
N ALA A 533 4.25 -54.71 -5.11
CA ALA A 533 5.21 -55.72 -5.55
C ALA A 533 6.33 -55.93 -4.51
N ASN A 534 7.29 -56.80 -4.83
CA ASN A 534 8.56 -56.94 -4.09
C ASN A 534 9.78 -56.42 -4.87
N SER A 535 9.55 -55.92 -6.08
CA SER A 535 10.56 -55.34 -6.98
C SER A 535 9.86 -54.48 -8.04
N PHE A 536 10.57 -53.52 -8.62
CA PHE A 536 10.10 -52.80 -9.80
C PHE A 536 10.15 -53.68 -11.05
N SER A 537 9.17 -53.51 -11.95
CA SER A 537 9.23 -54.01 -13.33
C SER A 537 10.29 -53.24 -14.14
N ALA A 538 10.89 -53.90 -15.13
CA ALA A 538 12.03 -53.35 -15.88
C ALA A 538 11.71 -52.02 -16.58
N GLY A 539 12.59 -51.02 -16.40
CA GLY A 539 12.48 -49.70 -17.00
C GLY A 539 11.63 -48.68 -16.23
N SER A 540 11.10 -49.02 -15.06
CA SER A 540 10.65 -48.01 -14.08
C SER A 540 11.87 -47.29 -13.50
N VAL A 541 11.86 -45.96 -13.50
CA VAL A 541 12.96 -45.08 -13.05
C VAL A 541 12.43 -43.97 -12.15
N ALA A 542 13.32 -43.27 -11.44
CA ALA A 542 12.94 -42.12 -10.64
C ALA A 542 12.39 -40.97 -11.52
N ALA A 543 11.40 -40.25 -11.00
CA ALA A 543 10.84 -39.04 -11.58
C ALA A 543 10.96 -37.87 -10.58
N ALA A 544 10.86 -36.63 -11.05
CA ALA A 544 10.77 -35.48 -10.15
C ALA A 544 9.48 -35.54 -9.33
N ASP A 545 9.54 -35.26 -8.03
CA ASP A 545 8.39 -35.42 -7.11
C ASP A 545 7.17 -34.57 -7.49
N SER A 546 7.37 -33.46 -8.20
CA SER A 546 6.30 -32.65 -8.81
C SER A 546 5.44 -33.42 -9.84
N SER A 547 5.93 -34.55 -10.35
CA SER A 547 5.19 -35.48 -11.22
C SER A 547 4.22 -36.38 -10.44
N CYS A 548 4.33 -36.41 -9.11
CA CYS A 548 3.49 -37.21 -8.20
C CYS A 548 2.64 -36.31 -7.30
N SER A 549 1.90 -35.37 -7.90
CA SER A 549 1.14 -34.29 -7.23
C SER A 549 -0.39 -34.48 -7.24
N MET A 550 -0.93 -35.60 -7.71
CA MET A 550 -2.38 -35.85 -7.66
C MET A 550 -2.81 -36.15 -6.23
N ALA A 551 -3.74 -35.33 -5.71
CA ALA A 551 -4.32 -35.49 -4.37
C ALA A 551 -5.00 -36.86 -4.19
N CYS A 552 -4.76 -37.53 -3.07
CA CYS A 552 -5.42 -38.80 -2.73
C CYS A 552 -6.93 -38.61 -2.49
N ALA A 553 -7.80 -39.37 -3.16
CA ALA A 553 -9.25 -39.15 -3.06
C ALA A 553 -9.83 -39.43 -1.66
N GLY A 554 -9.19 -40.30 -0.87
CA GLY A 554 -9.60 -40.55 0.52
C GLY A 554 -9.14 -39.48 1.50
N ASN A 555 -8.15 -38.66 1.13
CA ASN A 555 -7.72 -37.48 1.88
C ASN A 555 -6.83 -36.59 0.99
N ASN A 556 -7.39 -35.49 0.49
CA ASN A 556 -6.73 -34.58 -0.46
C ASN A 556 -5.47 -33.89 0.09
N ALA A 557 -5.13 -34.08 1.37
CA ALA A 557 -3.92 -33.59 1.99
C ALA A 557 -2.66 -34.47 1.76
N PHE A 558 -2.83 -35.66 1.16
CA PHE A 558 -1.73 -36.53 0.75
C PHE A 558 -1.65 -36.66 -0.77
N MET A 559 -0.48 -37.03 -1.29
CA MET A 559 -0.29 -37.30 -2.72
C MET A 559 -0.37 -38.79 -3.04
N CYS A 560 -1.11 -39.10 -4.09
CA CYS A 560 -1.32 -40.44 -4.63
C CYS A 560 -0.88 -40.47 -6.10
N GLY A 561 0.41 -40.20 -6.33
CA GLY A 561 1.06 -40.29 -7.63
C GLY A 561 0.59 -39.22 -8.62
N GLY A 562 0.52 -39.61 -9.88
CA GLY A 562 0.16 -38.79 -11.04
C GLY A 562 -0.12 -39.68 -12.26
N PRO A 563 -0.37 -39.11 -13.45
CA PRO A 563 -0.61 -39.90 -14.66
C PRO A 563 0.64 -40.71 -15.05
N SER A 564 0.60 -42.04 -14.92
CA SER A 564 1.75 -42.93 -15.10
C SER A 564 2.95 -42.58 -14.19
N ARG A 565 2.64 -42.15 -12.96
CA ARG A 565 3.62 -41.72 -11.94
C ARG A 565 3.16 -42.21 -10.57
N LEU A 566 3.99 -43.00 -9.88
CA LEU A 566 3.63 -43.59 -8.60
C LEU A 566 4.37 -42.87 -7.47
N SER A 567 3.65 -42.41 -6.44
CA SER A 567 4.27 -42.12 -5.14
C SER A 567 4.57 -43.45 -4.48
N VAL A 568 5.85 -43.86 -4.40
CA VAL A 568 6.23 -45.19 -3.93
C VAL A 568 6.77 -45.13 -2.50
N TYR A 569 6.45 -46.19 -1.76
CA TYR A 569 6.84 -46.47 -0.39
C TYR A 569 7.47 -47.86 -0.33
N SER A 570 8.41 -48.04 0.59
CA SER A 570 9.16 -49.29 0.77
C SER A 570 9.11 -49.76 2.22
N TYR A 571 9.05 -51.08 2.42
CA TYR A 571 9.02 -51.72 3.73
C TYR A 571 10.36 -52.36 4.05
N THR A 572 11.01 -51.92 5.12
CA THR A 572 12.20 -52.54 5.68
C THR A 572 11.79 -53.51 6.80
N ASN A 573 12.01 -54.80 6.59
CA ASN A 573 11.71 -55.80 7.62
C ASN A 573 12.79 -55.76 8.72
N VAL A 574 12.53 -54.99 9.77
CA VAL A 574 13.47 -54.74 10.89
C VAL A 574 13.94 -56.02 11.60
N MET A 575 13.19 -57.13 11.47
CA MET A 575 13.61 -58.43 12.04
C MET A 575 14.60 -59.21 11.16
N ALA A 576 14.76 -58.87 9.87
CA ALA A 576 15.69 -59.54 8.97
C ALA A 576 17.15 -59.07 9.14
N ALA A 577 17.35 -57.81 9.57
CA ALA A 577 18.68 -57.22 9.75
C ALA A 577 19.49 -57.81 10.91
N ALA A 578 18.84 -58.48 11.86
CA ALA A 578 19.49 -59.10 13.02
C ALA A 578 20.23 -60.41 12.69
N SER A 579 19.93 -61.05 11.55
CA SER A 579 20.31 -62.44 11.28
C SER A 579 21.53 -62.63 10.35
N SER A 580 22.24 -61.56 9.99
CA SER A 580 23.27 -61.56 8.94
C SER A 580 24.67 -61.08 9.39
N SER A 581 24.95 -61.03 10.71
CA SER A 581 26.19 -60.46 11.26
C SER A 581 27.07 -61.46 12.02
N SER A 582 27.79 -62.35 11.30
CA SER A 582 28.92 -63.11 11.89
C SER A 582 29.88 -63.74 10.86
N SER A 583 30.81 -62.96 10.29
CA SER A 583 32.10 -63.48 9.77
C SER A 583 33.20 -62.41 9.60
N SER A 584 34.18 -62.45 10.52
CA SER A 584 35.60 -62.08 10.36
C SER A 584 36.05 -60.83 9.55
N THR A 585 36.42 -59.76 10.27
CA THR A 585 37.80 -59.21 10.46
C THR A 585 38.94 -59.49 9.44
N PRO A 586 40.01 -58.63 9.37
CA PRO A 586 40.17 -57.25 9.85
C PRO A 586 40.89 -56.25 8.90
N ALA A 587 40.86 -54.98 9.32
CA ALA A 587 41.61 -53.77 8.92
C ALA A 587 42.89 -53.87 8.02
N SER A 588 43.03 -52.87 7.11
CA SER A 588 44.18 -51.92 7.10
C SER A 588 44.08 -50.82 6.02
N SER A 589 44.10 -49.55 6.42
CA SER A 589 44.83 -48.46 5.72
C SER A 589 44.92 -47.21 6.60
N SER A 590 46.02 -46.45 6.46
CA SER A 590 46.45 -45.41 7.41
C SER A 590 45.82 -44.04 7.20
N SER A 591 45.63 -43.30 8.30
CA SER A 591 45.20 -41.90 8.35
C SER A 591 46.34 -40.89 8.15
N ALA A 592 46.04 -39.74 7.53
CA ALA A 592 46.71 -38.46 7.80
C ALA A 592 45.71 -37.30 7.52
N PRO A 593 45.75 -36.14 8.23
CA PRO A 593 44.60 -35.23 8.29
C PRO A 593 44.84 -33.83 7.69
N ALA A 594 43.73 -33.15 7.40
CA ALA A 594 43.61 -31.69 7.41
C ALA A 594 42.13 -31.35 7.66
N SER A 595 41.70 -30.26 8.30
CA SER A 595 42.24 -29.29 9.25
C SER A 595 41.08 -28.30 9.42
N SER A 596 40.63 -28.02 10.64
CA SER A 596 39.51 -27.11 10.88
C SER A 596 39.97 -25.64 10.89
N SER A 597 39.09 -24.73 10.45
CA SER A 597 39.16 -23.31 10.76
C SER A 597 37.81 -22.85 11.31
N SER A 598 37.77 -22.52 12.59
CA SER A 598 36.58 -22.06 13.30
C SER A 598 36.71 -20.58 13.67
N SER A 599 35.61 -20.05 14.24
CA SER A 599 35.56 -18.87 15.12
C SER A 599 35.36 -17.50 14.44
N PRO A 600 34.79 -16.51 15.15
CA PRO A 600 33.66 -16.66 16.08
C PRO A 600 32.59 -15.56 15.93
N ALA A 601 31.39 -15.81 16.46
CA ALA A 601 30.47 -14.73 16.84
C ALA A 601 30.87 -14.18 18.22
N VAL A 602 30.82 -12.86 18.40
CA VAL A 602 31.09 -12.20 19.70
C VAL A 602 29.76 -11.77 20.32
N ALA A 603 29.54 -12.18 21.56
CA ALA A 603 28.53 -11.60 22.43
C ALA A 603 29.22 -10.74 23.51
N THR A 604 28.57 -9.65 23.91
CA THR A 604 28.97 -8.84 25.07
C THR A 604 27.73 -8.60 25.93
N ALA A 605 27.90 -8.62 27.26
CA ALA A 605 26.80 -8.81 28.20
C ALA A 605 26.21 -7.52 28.79
N THR A 606 25.05 -7.70 29.42
CA THR A 606 24.27 -6.70 30.16
C THR A 606 25.05 -6.01 31.28
N ALA A 607 24.78 -4.73 31.50
CA ALA A 607 25.01 -4.07 32.79
C ALA A 607 23.78 -3.21 33.15
N SER A 608 23.10 -3.54 34.24
CA SER A 608 22.03 -2.71 34.80
C SER A 608 22.60 -1.77 35.86
N SER A 609 22.12 -0.53 35.92
CA SER A 609 22.28 0.31 37.10
C SER A 609 20.99 1.08 37.37
N SER A 610 20.64 1.20 38.65
CA SER A 610 19.46 1.92 39.12
C SER A 610 19.89 3.12 39.95
N SER A 611 19.25 4.25 39.74
CA SER A 611 19.30 5.40 40.64
C SER A 611 17.97 6.14 40.59
N SER A 612 17.52 6.63 41.73
CA SER A 612 16.22 7.28 41.91
C SER A 612 16.39 8.72 42.39
N SER A 613 15.62 9.63 41.80
CA SER A 613 15.44 11.01 42.26
C SER A 613 14.08 11.51 41.84
N ALA A 614 13.39 12.22 42.73
CA ALA A 614 11.99 12.62 42.54
C ALA A 614 11.83 14.12 42.27
N SER A 615 10.67 14.47 41.72
CA SER A 615 9.92 15.72 41.92
C SER A 615 10.64 17.08 41.85
N ALA A 616 10.27 17.89 40.85
CA ALA A 616 9.87 19.28 41.10
C ALA A 616 8.88 19.79 40.05
N THR A 617 7.86 20.51 40.52
CA THR A 617 6.81 21.17 39.71
C THR A 617 7.27 22.48 39.10
N ALA A 618 6.73 22.84 37.92
CA ALA A 618 6.53 24.22 37.52
C ALA A 618 5.26 24.36 36.66
N ALA A 619 4.12 24.64 37.30
CA ALA A 619 2.89 25.01 36.59
C ALA A 619 2.79 26.54 36.51
N ALA A 620 2.48 27.07 35.32
CA ALA A 620 2.27 28.50 35.10
C ALA A 620 0.86 28.73 34.53
N ALA A 621 -0.11 28.98 35.42
CA ALA A 621 -1.47 29.34 35.03
C ALA A 621 -1.67 30.86 35.13
N ALA A 622 -2.15 31.47 34.05
CA ALA A 622 -2.74 32.81 34.04
C ALA A 622 -4.08 32.70 33.29
N ALA A 623 -5.19 32.46 33.99
CA ALA A 623 -5.96 33.46 34.72
C ALA A 623 -6.71 34.41 33.76
N ALA A 624 -7.97 34.09 33.50
CA ALA A 624 -8.88 34.95 32.75
C ALA A 624 -9.26 36.21 33.55
N SER A 625 -9.82 37.21 32.86
CA SER A 625 -10.56 38.30 33.50
C SER A 625 -11.82 38.62 32.69
N SER A 626 -12.95 38.57 33.37
CA SER A 626 -14.29 38.71 32.81
C SER A 626 -14.87 40.09 33.06
N THR A 627 -15.54 40.68 32.07
CA THR A 627 -16.57 41.71 32.29
C THR A 627 -17.74 41.46 31.34
N ALA A 628 -18.94 41.29 31.89
CA ALA A 628 -20.18 41.16 31.15
C ALA A 628 -21.00 42.45 31.25
N ILE A 629 -21.71 42.80 30.18
CA ILE A 629 -22.75 43.86 30.17
C ILE A 629 -24.01 43.31 29.49
N VAL A 630 -25.15 43.80 29.94
CA VAL A 630 -26.51 43.32 29.61
C VAL A 630 -26.99 43.83 28.25
N GLY A 631 -27.99 43.14 27.65
CA GLY A 631 -28.68 43.58 26.42
C GLY A 631 -29.59 44.82 26.61
N PRO A 632 -30.53 45.08 25.68
CA PRO A 632 -31.69 44.19 25.54
C PRO A 632 -32.17 43.95 24.08
N ALA A 633 -33.27 43.20 23.94
CA ALA A 633 -33.92 42.90 22.66
C ALA A 633 -34.97 43.96 22.24
N SER A 634 -35.39 43.92 20.98
CA SER A 634 -36.64 44.52 20.47
C SER A 634 -37.09 43.80 19.19
N SER A 635 -38.39 43.88 18.86
CA SER A 635 -39.05 42.99 17.89
C SER A 635 -39.84 43.74 16.82
N ALA A 636 -40.01 43.15 15.63
CA ALA A 636 -41.02 43.56 14.66
C ALA A 636 -41.48 42.37 13.77
N ALA A 637 -42.79 42.30 13.52
CA ALA A 637 -43.44 41.54 12.44
C ALA A 637 -44.02 42.56 11.42
N VAL A 638 -44.70 42.26 10.30
CA VAL A 638 -45.35 41.04 9.75
C VAL A 638 -45.04 40.98 8.22
N THR A 639 -45.74 40.37 7.23
CA THR A 639 -47.11 39.86 7.03
C THR A 639 -47.19 38.56 6.19
N ASN A 640 -48.32 37.88 6.32
CA ASN A 640 -48.85 36.76 5.51
C ASN A 640 -48.57 36.75 3.99
N GLY A 641 -48.44 35.53 3.45
CA GLY A 641 -48.76 35.14 2.07
C GLY A 641 -49.13 33.65 2.01
N THR A 642 -50.34 33.30 1.57
CA THR A 642 -50.92 31.95 1.80
C THR A 642 -51.08 31.09 0.55
N ALA A 643 -50.55 29.85 0.59
CA ALA A 643 -51.14 28.60 0.08
C ALA A 643 -51.45 28.48 -1.46
N PRO A 644 -51.73 27.27 -2.02
CA PRO A 644 -51.90 25.96 -1.37
C PRO A 644 -51.03 24.82 -1.96
N ALA A 645 -51.02 23.68 -1.26
CA ALA A 645 -50.35 22.45 -1.69
C ALA A 645 -51.16 21.63 -2.74
N ARG A 646 -50.47 20.75 -3.46
CA ARG A 646 -51.07 19.55 -4.09
C ARG A 646 -50.29 18.31 -3.70
N ARG A 647 -50.98 17.28 -3.22
CA ARG A 647 -50.46 15.91 -3.11
C ARG A 647 -50.66 15.18 -4.43
N TYR A 648 -49.67 14.39 -4.86
CA TYR A 648 -49.89 13.16 -5.64
C TYR A 648 -48.99 12.05 -5.07
N SER A 649 -49.22 10.80 -5.49
CA SER A 649 -48.91 9.63 -4.65
C SER A 649 -48.44 8.42 -5.45
N LYS A 650 -47.44 7.73 -4.88
CA LYS A 650 -47.05 6.31 -5.08
C LYS A 650 -46.49 5.83 -6.43
N ASN A 651 -45.33 5.16 -6.30
CA ASN A 651 -44.88 3.93 -6.97
C ASN A 651 -44.62 3.95 -8.50
N PHE A 652 -43.41 3.55 -8.90
CA PHE A 652 -43.18 2.20 -9.48
C PHE A 652 -41.71 1.76 -9.41
N VAL A 653 -41.42 0.49 -9.74
CA VAL A 653 -40.09 -0.15 -9.68
C VAL A 653 -39.76 -0.88 -10.99
N ARG A 654 -38.56 -0.66 -11.56
CA ARG A 654 -37.72 -1.53 -12.43
C ARG A 654 -36.55 -0.68 -13.01
N HIS A 655 -35.27 -1.06 -12.96
CA HIS A 655 -34.58 -2.17 -13.65
C HIS A 655 -34.42 -2.02 -15.18
N TYR A 656 -33.25 -1.53 -15.61
CA TYR A 656 -32.36 -1.99 -16.71
C TYR A 656 -30.97 -1.34 -16.40
N ARG A 657 -29.77 -1.89 -16.62
CA ARG A 657 -29.21 -2.87 -17.58
C ARG A 657 -29.15 -2.42 -19.05
N ALA A 658 -28.09 -1.67 -19.36
CA ALA A 658 -27.25 -1.87 -20.55
C ALA A 658 -25.80 -1.95 -20.05
#